data_AF-A0A7C1G8V4-F1
#
_entry.id   AF-A0A7C1G8V4-F1
#
_cell.length_a   1.000
_cell.length_b   1.000
_cell.length_c   1.000
_cell.angle_alpha   90.00
_cell.angle_beta   90.00
_cell.angle_gamma   90.00
#
_symmetry.space_group_name_H-M   'P 1'
#
loop_
_entity.id
_entity.type
_entity.pdbx_description
1 polymer ?
#
loop_
_entity_poly.entity_id
_entity_poly.type
_entity_poly.pdbx_seq_one_letter_code
_entity_poly.pdbx_strand_id
1 'polypeptide(L)'
;MWDQQDKEAGSPFLSASRKRETIVIVVLLITLLSLAGYWYYSTMLATIIPRQIVSRNFVGIIRIEGYIEEPSVVNRYVDVINQAMKNESVKAVVLIIDSGGGYADYVEQIYLDLLMLKEKKPLVASVILALSGGYYIAVAADYIYVHPTSMVGNVGVKASMPSILIPSEQFIETGVYKWTGFSLLKFPFTLDRALENFVSAVESGRGDRLKISRTELKKALIYLGSEAVELGLADEIGSMQKAIEAAAERANLTSYDVVEIRPRLEQPSSLQSELSNYASGKNEIGALTIDRLNALHPPLAIHFIYLPSESLREMSQSPPPIQSNANVSAPAGEKNVVVDVSHGNQISWWVLDTLIVELAKRNVTVSFLSSWFDVESQLDNASALIVASPTFTYSANEIEQIKRFLDRGGLLLLFFDPAWEHIGPSGLQSEIIAPINSLSTSFGLSFAKGYLYNEKEYFGIYRNIYVRNFGDHPLTQNLSSLIMFTATHIRSVNNGIAWTSNETFSSMSERNGNYTVIAIVKRGNGAIIAVGDLTFLMEPYCYLEDNYRFIANLASLIAKTEIKAPEKEEAAAEKIVRPNLPVGTRKVFRDEVDGKVSNFTWIKVSDREIVVERVNQTVHYYLNEEGALERWTSDGRECVYDKPIPEPPFPLTRGKSWRHETNYTLTLEGVEYHGRLSEENLVEGFENVTAGDGNTYFCAKIKYKREEVIYAYGMEMKMIMEGYCWISSEAGTVKQEFTIKYYNNNVLAGIENERIILLSIEK
;
A
#
# COMPACT_ATOMS: atom_id res chain seq x y z
N MET A 1 47.81 -63.15 71.97
CA MET A 1 47.34 -64.54 71.84
C MET A 1 48.22 -65.21 70.81
N TRP A 2 48.86 -66.28 71.30
CA TRP A 2 49.72 -67.32 70.72
C TRP A 2 50.27 -67.13 69.29
N ASP A 3 51.58 -67.10 69.05
CA ASP A 3 52.67 -68.06 69.34
C ASP A 3 52.90 -69.06 68.19
N GLN A 4 54.17 -69.46 68.07
CA GLN A 4 54.80 -70.47 67.22
C GLN A 4 55.23 -70.09 65.80
N GLN A 5 56.33 -70.62 65.26
CA GLN A 5 57.63 -71.15 65.72
C GLN A 5 58.25 -71.74 64.44
N ASP A 6 59.59 -71.74 64.39
CA ASP A 6 60.44 -72.65 63.59
C ASP A 6 60.45 -72.46 62.06
N LYS A 7 61.55 -72.58 61.31
CA LYS A 7 62.98 -72.83 61.58
C LYS A 7 63.77 -72.61 60.27
N GLU A 8 65.03 -72.20 60.44
CA GLU A 8 66.26 -72.53 59.68
C GLU A 8 66.27 -72.65 58.15
N ALA A 9 67.14 -71.84 57.50
CA ALA A 9 68.35 -72.34 56.80
C ALA A 9 69.16 -71.16 56.21
N GLY A 10 70.42 -71.01 56.63
CA GLY A 10 71.33 -69.98 56.14
C GLY A 10 72.24 -70.45 55.01
N SER A 11 72.66 -69.52 54.14
CA SER A 11 73.97 -69.49 53.43
C SER A 11 74.17 -68.10 52.77
N PRO A 12 75.38 -67.67 52.36
CA PRO A 12 76.02 -66.44 52.82
C PRO A 12 76.30 -65.40 51.70
N PHE A 13 76.23 -64.08 51.98
CA PHE A 13 76.80 -63.06 51.08
C PHE A 13 77.29 -61.81 51.83
N LEU A 14 78.46 -61.93 52.46
CA LEU A 14 79.31 -60.79 52.83
C LEU A 14 80.24 -60.47 51.63
N SER A 15 79.95 -59.41 50.86
CA SER A 15 80.96 -58.56 50.16
C SER A 15 80.37 -57.45 49.26
N ALA A 16 79.04 -57.35 49.10
CA ALA A 16 78.41 -56.38 48.18
C ALA A 16 77.92 -55.06 48.81
N SER A 17 77.81 -54.93 50.14
CA SER A 17 77.15 -53.75 50.74
C SER A 17 78.03 -52.50 50.83
N ARG A 18 79.34 -52.62 51.10
CA ARG A 18 80.23 -51.43 51.24
C ARG A 18 80.46 -50.66 49.92
N LYS A 19 80.45 -51.33 48.76
CA LYS A 19 80.60 -50.63 47.46
C LYS A 19 79.33 -49.86 47.05
N ARG A 20 78.15 -50.29 47.49
CA ARG A 20 76.88 -49.59 47.23
C ARG A 20 76.75 -48.29 48.04
N GLU A 21 77.19 -48.28 49.29
CA GLU A 21 77.16 -47.08 50.13
C GLU A 21 78.07 -45.95 49.58
N THR A 22 79.28 -46.28 49.12
CA THR A 22 80.17 -45.27 48.51
C THR A 22 79.61 -44.68 47.22
N ILE A 23 78.96 -45.48 46.38
CA ILE A 23 78.34 -45.01 45.13
C ILE A 23 77.15 -44.09 45.42
N VAL A 24 76.32 -44.42 46.41
CA VAL A 24 75.17 -43.58 46.80
C VAL A 24 75.64 -42.22 47.33
N ILE A 25 76.71 -42.18 48.13
CA ILE A 25 77.28 -40.92 48.64
C ILE A 25 77.85 -40.06 47.51
N VAL A 26 78.55 -40.66 46.54
CA VAL A 26 79.09 -39.93 45.38
C VAL A 26 77.97 -39.38 44.50
N VAL A 27 76.91 -40.14 44.25
CA VAL A 27 75.74 -39.67 43.48
C VAL A 27 75.04 -38.52 44.23
N LEU A 28 74.88 -38.63 45.55
CA LEU A 28 74.30 -37.54 46.36
C LEU A 28 75.16 -36.27 46.35
N LEU A 29 76.49 -36.39 46.36
CA LEU A 29 77.39 -35.25 46.25
C LEU A 29 77.33 -34.59 44.87
N ILE A 30 77.28 -35.40 43.80
CA ILE A 30 77.14 -34.89 42.44
C ILE A 30 75.79 -34.19 42.25
N THR A 31 74.70 -34.75 42.79
CA THR A 31 73.39 -34.08 42.71
C THR A 31 73.39 -32.79 43.52
N LEU A 32 73.99 -32.76 44.71
CA LEU A 32 74.10 -31.55 45.52
C LEU A 32 74.93 -30.46 44.84
N LEU A 33 76.06 -30.82 44.22
CA LEU A 33 76.88 -29.90 43.44
C LEU A 33 76.17 -29.41 42.18
N SER A 34 75.38 -30.27 41.53
CA SER A 34 74.56 -29.89 40.36
C SER A 34 73.45 -28.93 40.77
N LEU A 35 72.80 -29.17 41.91
CA LEU A 35 71.78 -28.28 42.48
C LEU A 35 72.37 -26.94 42.92
N ALA A 36 73.54 -26.95 43.56
CA ALA A 36 74.26 -25.73 43.93
C ALA A 36 74.71 -24.94 42.69
N GLY A 37 75.19 -25.62 41.65
CA GLY A 37 75.54 -25.02 40.36
C GLY A 37 74.33 -24.41 39.65
N TYR A 38 73.18 -25.11 39.65
CA TYR A 38 71.93 -24.59 39.11
C TYR A 38 71.41 -23.38 39.90
N TRP A 39 71.51 -23.42 41.23
CA TRP A 39 71.12 -22.31 42.09
C TRP A 39 72.03 -21.09 41.91
N TYR A 40 73.34 -21.29 41.77
CA TYR A 40 74.30 -20.23 41.45
C TYR A 40 74.09 -19.66 40.04
N TYR A 41 73.84 -20.50 39.05
CA TYR A 41 73.56 -20.07 37.67
C TYR A 41 72.26 -19.29 37.56
N SER A 42 71.19 -19.73 38.24
CA SER A 42 69.90 -19.03 38.25
C SER A 42 69.95 -17.69 38.98
N THR A 43 70.70 -17.58 40.07
CA THR A 43 70.91 -16.30 40.78
C THR A 43 71.80 -15.34 39.99
N MET A 44 72.85 -15.82 39.31
CA MET A 44 73.68 -15.00 38.41
C MET A 44 72.91 -14.49 37.19
N LEU A 45 72.09 -15.34 36.56
CA LEU A 45 71.20 -14.92 35.45
C LEU A 45 70.20 -13.84 35.88
N ALA A 46 69.66 -13.94 37.10
CA ALA A 46 68.74 -12.96 37.65
C ALA A 46 69.42 -11.60 37.93
N THR A 47 70.74 -11.57 38.16
CA THR A 47 71.50 -10.33 38.36
C THR A 47 72.04 -9.68 37.08
N ILE A 48 72.26 -10.48 36.01
CA ILE A 48 72.85 -9.99 34.74
C ILE A 48 71.77 -9.49 33.76
N ILE A 49 70.53 -10.00 33.87
CA ILE A 49 69.39 -9.52 33.07
C ILE A 49 68.50 -8.68 33.98
N PRO A 50 68.64 -7.34 34.03
CA PRO A 50 67.63 -6.52 34.66
C PRO A 50 66.33 -6.74 33.87
N ARG A 51 65.34 -7.42 34.49
CA ARG A 51 63.95 -7.35 34.03
C ARG A 51 63.49 -5.92 34.23
N GLN A 52 63.76 -5.04 33.26
CA GLN A 52 62.90 -3.90 33.04
C GLN A 52 61.52 -4.47 32.70
N ILE A 53 60.66 -4.55 33.71
CA ILE A 53 59.22 -4.59 33.47
C ILE A 53 58.88 -3.21 32.92
N VAL A 54 59.13 -3.00 31.62
CA VAL A 54 58.51 -1.90 30.89
C VAL A 54 57.03 -2.26 30.88
N SER A 55 56.26 -1.62 31.75
CA SER A 55 54.81 -1.54 31.57
C SER A 55 54.59 -1.03 30.14
N ARG A 56 54.15 -1.91 29.23
CA ARG A 56 53.85 -1.52 27.86
C ARG A 56 52.57 -0.70 27.89
N ASN A 57 52.73 0.61 27.90
CA ASN A 57 51.64 1.56 27.73
C ASN A 57 51.23 1.55 26.26
N PHE A 58 49.93 1.51 26.01
CA PHE A 58 49.38 1.47 24.66
C PHE A 58 48.55 2.71 24.36
N VAL A 59 48.65 3.17 23.12
CA VAL A 59 47.60 3.99 22.48
C VAL A 59 46.68 3.03 21.73
N GLY A 60 45.41 2.97 22.15
CA GLY A 60 44.40 2.11 21.54
C GLY A 60 43.78 2.76 20.31
N ILE A 61 43.64 2.02 19.21
CA ILE A 61 42.88 2.46 18.03
C ILE A 61 41.52 1.76 18.02
N ILE A 62 40.45 2.54 17.88
CA ILE A 62 39.09 2.04 17.59
C ILE A 62 38.67 2.60 16.23
N ARG A 63 38.24 1.72 15.32
CA ARG A 63 37.73 2.10 13.99
C ARG A 63 36.21 2.08 13.97
N ILE A 64 35.60 3.20 13.65
CA ILE A 64 34.17 3.35 13.39
C ILE A 64 33.99 3.47 11.87
N GLU A 65 33.49 2.41 11.25
CA GLU A 65 33.43 2.27 9.79
C GLU A 65 32.01 1.92 9.34
N GLY A 66 31.57 2.50 8.23
CA GLY A 66 30.30 2.20 7.58
C GLY A 66 29.08 2.79 8.30
N TYR A 67 27.91 2.25 7.98
CA TYR A 67 26.63 2.67 8.57
C TYR A 67 26.35 1.94 9.88
N ILE A 68 25.66 2.63 10.80
CA ILE A 68 25.32 2.14 12.15
C ILE A 68 23.81 1.87 12.19
N GLU A 69 23.40 0.81 11.52
CA GLU A 69 21.97 0.47 11.30
C GLU A 69 21.58 -0.88 11.90
N GLU A 70 22.53 -1.65 12.43
CA GLU A 70 22.29 -2.98 13.00
C GLU A 70 22.71 -3.07 14.47
N PRO A 71 21.96 -3.80 15.32
CA PRO A 71 22.37 -4.07 16.71
C PRO A 71 23.74 -4.73 16.83
N SER A 72 24.09 -5.62 15.89
CA SER A 72 25.39 -6.32 15.82
C SER A 72 26.56 -5.34 15.74
N VAL A 73 26.41 -4.28 14.93
CA VAL A 73 27.38 -3.21 14.73
C VAL A 73 27.51 -2.36 16.00
N VAL A 74 26.40 -2.03 16.65
CA VAL A 74 26.41 -1.30 17.94
C VAL A 74 27.15 -2.11 19.00
N ASN A 75 26.77 -3.37 19.21
CA ASN A 75 27.38 -4.25 20.21
C ASN A 75 28.90 -4.39 20.00
N ARG A 76 29.33 -4.49 18.74
CA ARG A 76 30.75 -4.50 18.37
C ARG A 76 31.49 -3.27 18.89
N TYR A 77 30.90 -2.08 18.75
CA TYR A 77 31.49 -0.83 19.22
C TYR A 77 31.45 -0.69 20.74
N VAL A 78 30.32 -1.04 21.37
CA VAL A 78 30.18 -1.10 22.83
C VAL A 78 31.27 -2.00 23.45
N ASP A 79 31.56 -3.15 22.84
CA ASP A 79 32.58 -4.09 23.33
C ASP A 79 33.99 -3.51 23.27
N VAL A 80 34.39 -2.91 22.14
CA VAL A 80 35.74 -2.35 22.00
C VAL A 80 35.93 -1.11 22.86
N ILE A 81 34.89 -0.28 23.04
CA ILE A 81 34.91 0.87 23.95
C ILE A 81 35.05 0.38 25.39
N ASN A 82 34.30 -0.65 25.79
CA ASN A 82 34.42 -1.26 27.11
C ASN A 82 35.79 -1.89 27.37
N GLN A 83 36.37 -2.56 26.37
CA GLN A 83 37.73 -3.09 26.45
C GLN A 83 38.74 -1.96 26.63
N ALA A 84 38.62 -0.88 25.85
CA ALA A 84 39.47 0.29 25.96
C ALA A 84 39.35 0.93 27.35
N MET A 85 38.14 1.07 27.90
CA MET A 85 37.92 1.61 29.24
C MET A 85 38.55 0.75 30.35
N LYS A 86 38.34 -0.57 30.32
CA LYS A 86 38.74 -1.50 31.40
C LYS A 86 40.22 -1.88 31.37
N ASN A 87 40.88 -1.81 30.22
CA ASN A 87 42.28 -2.21 30.09
C ASN A 87 43.22 -1.10 30.59
N GLU A 88 43.82 -1.28 31.76
CA GLU A 88 44.75 -0.30 32.36
C GLU A 88 46.02 -0.03 31.54
N SER A 89 46.42 -0.96 30.66
CA SER A 89 47.58 -0.77 29.78
C SER A 89 47.27 0.19 28.63
N VAL A 90 45.99 0.37 28.26
CA VAL A 90 45.57 1.40 27.30
C VAL A 90 45.49 2.73 28.02
N LYS A 91 46.31 3.70 27.62
CA LYS A 91 46.44 5.00 28.30
C LYS A 91 45.76 6.15 27.55
N ALA A 92 45.60 6.03 26.24
CA ALA A 92 44.84 6.96 25.40
C ALA A 92 44.17 6.20 24.25
N VAL A 93 43.16 6.80 23.63
CA VAL A 93 42.42 6.20 22.50
C VAL A 93 42.36 7.15 21.31
N VAL A 94 42.59 6.60 20.12
CA VAL A 94 42.35 7.26 18.84
C VAL A 94 41.14 6.61 18.16
N LEU A 95 40.12 7.41 17.85
CA LEU A 95 38.99 7.02 17.02
C LEU A 95 39.32 7.31 15.56
N ILE A 96 39.31 6.29 14.71
CA ILE A 96 39.35 6.47 13.27
C ILE A 96 37.91 6.40 12.77
N ILE A 97 37.43 7.46 12.12
CA ILE A 97 36.04 7.58 11.70
C ILE A 97 35.94 7.66 10.19
N ASP A 98 35.25 6.68 9.61
CA ASP A 98 34.88 6.61 8.20
C ASP A 98 33.41 6.15 8.11
N SER A 99 32.49 7.05 8.47
CA SER A 99 31.07 6.73 8.64
C SER A 99 30.15 7.82 8.10
N GLY A 100 29.10 7.37 7.40
CA GLY A 100 28.00 8.20 6.92
C GLY A 100 26.88 8.43 7.96
N GLY A 101 26.94 7.77 9.12
CA GLY A 101 25.90 7.83 10.15
C GLY A 101 25.14 6.51 10.34
N GLY A 102 23.88 6.61 10.78
CA GLY A 102 23.04 5.45 11.10
C GLY A 102 21.77 5.86 11.86
N TYR A 103 21.14 4.90 12.53
CA TYR A 103 19.96 5.18 13.36
C TYR A 103 20.34 5.98 14.61
N ALA A 104 19.50 6.96 14.95
CA ALA A 104 19.83 7.97 15.96
C ALA A 104 20.09 7.36 17.34
N ASP A 105 19.27 6.40 17.77
CA ASP A 105 19.41 5.68 19.03
C ASP A 105 20.69 4.83 19.09
N TYR A 106 21.05 4.16 17.99
CA TYR A 106 22.28 3.37 17.89
C TYR A 106 23.54 4.25 17.95
N VAL A 107 23.51 5.39 17.27
CA VAL A 107 24.57 6.40 17.30
C VAL A 107 24.69 7.01 18.70
N GLU A 108 23.58 7.37 19.34
CA GLU A 108 23.55 7.95 20.69
C GLU A 108 24.13 6.98 21.73
N GLN A 109 23.84 5.68 21.64
CA GLN A 109 24.45 4.68 22.52
C GLN A 109 25.99 4.72 22.45
N ILE A 110 26.56 4.70 21.24
CA ILE A 110 28.01 4.75 21.04
C ILE A 110 28.58 6.08 21.52
N TYR A 111 27.91 7.19 21.22
CA TYR A 111 28.30 8.53 21.68
C TYR A 111 28.38 8.61 23.21
N LEU A 112 27.36 8.12 23.92
CA LEU A 112 27.32 8.12 25.39
C LEU A 112 28.44 7.25 25.99
N ASP A 113 28.73 6.09 25.40
CA ASP A 113 29.85 5.24 25.82
C ASP A 113 31.21 5.90 25.59
N LEU A 114 31.37 6.66 24.50
CA LEU A 114 32.57 7.43 24.23
C LEU A 114 32.74 8.62 25.18
N LEU A 115 31.66 9.29 25.58
CA LEU A 115 31.73 10.30 26.64
C LEU A 115 32.25 9.69 27.94
N MET A 116 31.76 8.50 28.34
CA MET A 116 32.27 7.79 29.52
C MET A 116 33.75 7.38 29.38
N LEU A 117 34.18 6.99 28.18
CA LEU A 117 35.59 6.67 27.90
C LEU A 117 36.47 7.91 28.03
N LYS A 118 36.04 9.05 27.47
CA LYS A 118 36.75 10.33 27.50
C LYS A 118 37.02 10.83 28.92
N GLU A 119 36.07 10.65 29.83
CA GLU A 119 36.27 10.99 31.26
C GLU A 119 37.40 10.20 31.92
N LYS A 120 37.78 9.04 31.36
CA LYS A 120 38.83 8.17 31.91
C LYS A 120 40.16 8.29 31.19
N LYS A 121 40.14 8.53 29.88
CA LYS A 121 41.33 8.45 29.01
C LYS A 121 41.22 9.48 27.89
N PRO A 122 42.32 10.17 27.53
CA PRO A 122 42.32 11.08 26.39
C PRO A 122 41.77 10.41 25.12
N LEU A 123 40.84 11.10 24.46
CA LEU A 123 40.14 10.60 23.28
C LEU A 123 40.35 11.55 22.11
N VAL A 124 41.04 11.10 21.07
CA VAL A 124 41.33 11.91 19.87
C VAL A 124 40.70 11.24 18.64
N ALA A 125 40.07 12.02 17.76
CA ALA A 125 39.51 11.52 16.51
C ALA A 125 40.43 11.84 15.31
N SER A 126 40.52 10.91 14.37
CA SER A 126 41.12 11.04 13.05
C SER A 126 40.05 10.69 12.00
N VAL A 127 39.60 11.69 11.25
CA VAL A 127 38.40 11.58 10.40
C VAL A 127 38.77 11.46 8.93
N ILE A 128 38.32 10.37 8.30
CA ILE A 128 38.25 10.20 6.86
C ILE A 128 36.89 10.74 6.37
N LEU A 129 35.81 10.23 6.98
CA LEU A 129 34.43 10.63 6.74
C LEU A 129 33.70 10.66 8.08
N ALA A 130 33.08 11.78 8.43
CA ALA A 130 32.23 11.88 9.61
C ALA A 130 30.99 12.70 9.26
N LEU A 131 29.97 12.05 8.73
CA LEU A 131 28.69 12.67 8.38
C LEU A 131 27.58 12.18 9.30
N SER A 132 26.61 13.06 9.60
CA SER A 132 25.43 12.74 10.39
C SER A 132 25.82 12.02 11.69
N GLY A 133 25.32 10.81 11.95
CA GLY A 133 25.71 10.04 13.14
C GLY A 133 27.21 9.79 13.30
N GLY A 134 27.99 9.72 12.21
CA GLY A 134 29.44 9.65 12.27
C GLY A 134 30.07 10.92 12.84
N TYR A 135 29.50 12.08 12.51
CA TYR A 135 29.91 13.35 13.12
C TYR A 135 29.45 13.47 14.58
N TYR A 136 28.24 12.97 14.90
CA TYR A 136 27.75 12.87 16.27
C TYR A 136 28.76 12.10 17.15
N ILE A 137 29.27 10.97 16.67
CA ILE A 137 30.32 10.21 17.34
C ILE A 137 31.64 11.00 17.44
N ALA A 138 32.04 11.68 16.36
CA ALA A 138 33.29 12.46 16.33
C ALA A 138 33.32 13.57 17.39
N VAL A 139 32.19 14.24 17.65
CA VAL A 139 32.13 15.33 18.64
C VAL A 139 32.25 14.87 20.10
N ALA A 140 32.22 13.56 20.38
CA ALA A 140 32.60 13.03 21.70
C ALA A 140 34.10 13.21 22.00
N ALA A 141 34.96 13.25 20.98
CA ALA A 141 36.41 13.34 21.16
C ALA A 141 36.86 14.72 21.69
N ASP A 142 37.99 14.75 22.39
CA ASP A 142 38.62 15.97 22.86
C ASP A 142 39.15 16.82 21.71
N TYR A 143 39.66 16.17 20.67
CA TYR A 143 40.29 16.80 19.52
C TYR A 143 40.02 16.00 18.25
N ILE A 144 39.72 16.68 17.15
CA ILE A 144 39.31 16.09 15.87
C ILE A 144 40.30 16.54 14.78
N TYR A 145 41.10 15.60 14.30
CA TYR A 145 41.91 15.74 13.11
C TYR A 145 41.14 15.32 11.86
N VAL A 146 41.29 16.08 10.78
CA VAL A 146 40.69 15.81 9.46
C VAL A 146 41.74 15.87 8.36
N HIS A 147 41.54 15.15 7.25
CA HIS A 147 42.26 15.44 6.02
C HIS A 147 41.62 16.67 5.32
N PRO A 148 42.36 17.39 4.44
CA PRO A 148 41.78 18.54 3.73
C PRO A 148 40.50 18.21 2.96
N THR A 149 40.41 17.00 2.41
CA THR A 149 39.28 16.52 1.62
C THR A 149 38.35 15.58 2.38
N SER A 150 38.52 15.42 3.70
CA SER A 150 37.53 14.71 4.51
C SER A 150 36.18 15.42 4.41
N MET A 151 35.07 14.69 4.50
CA MET A 151 33.74 15.29 4.57
C MET A 151 33.21 15.19 6.00
N VAL A 152 32.78 16.33 6.54
CA VAL A 152 32.39 16.52 7.94
C VAL A 152 31.06 17.27 8.03
N GLY A 153 30.25 16.98 9.04
CA GLY A 153 29.01 17.69 9.31
C GLY A 153 27.79 16.87 8.97
N ASN A 154 26.91 17.39 8.10
CA ASN A 154 25.58 16.84 7.86
C ASN A 154 24.79 16.70 9.18
N VAL A 155 24.82 17.77 10.00
CA VAL A 155 24.12 17.83 11.29
C VAL A 155 22.62 18.00 11.03
N GLY A 156 21.95 16.86 10.91
CA GLY A 156 20.56 16.77 10.53
C GLY A 156 19.98 15.41 10.88
N VAL A 157 18.65 15.36 10.94
CA VAL A 157 17.88 14.14 11.14
C VAL A 157 16.84 14.07 10.03
N LYS A 158 16.63 12.88 9.48
CA LYS A 158 15.57 12.60 8.51
C LYS A 158 14.72 11.42 9.02
N ALA A 159 13.44 11.43 8.69
CA ALA A 159 12.52 10.34 8.99
C ALA A 159 11.41 10.27 7.93
N SER A 160 10.81 9.09 7.80
CA SER A 160 9.55 8.91 7.06
C SER A 160 8.39 9.40 7.93
N MET A 161 7.44 10.14 7.36
CA MET A 161 6.20 10.49 8.07
C MET A 161 5.43 9.21 8.42
N PRO A 162 4.72 9.16 9.57
CA PRO A 162 3.82 8.06 9.88
C PRO A 162 2.81 7.86 8.74
N SER A 163 2.35 6.62 8.55
CA SER A 163 1.29 6.35 7.59
C SER A 163 -0.05 6.88 8.08
N ILE A 164 -0.94 7.21 7.14
CA ILE A 164 -2.35 7.42 7.43
C ILE A 164 -2.96 6.04 7.72
N LEU A 165 -3.62 5.90 8.87
CA LEU A 165 -4.31 4.66 9.21
C LEU A 165 -5.61 4.56 8.42
N ILE A 166 -5.74 3.51 7.62
CA ILE A 166 -7.00 3.08 7.02
C ILE A 166 -7.71 2.23 8.06
N PRO A 167 -8.92 2.60 8.51
CA PRO A 167 -9.61 1.83 9.53
C PRO A 167 -10.11 0.50 8.95
N SER A 168 -10.23 -0.51 9.80
CA SER A 168 -10.79 -1.81 9.44
C SER A 168 -11.41 -2.49 10.67
N GLU A 169 -12.32 -3.41 10.39
CA GLU A 169 -12.94 -4.35 11.33
C GLU A 169 -12.10 -5.62 11.48
N GLN A 170 -11.16 -5.87 10.56
CA GLN A 170 -10.24 -7.01 10.61
C GLN A 170 -9.06 -6.73 11.55
N PHE A 171 -8.57 -5.50 11.58
CA PHE A 171 -7.45 -5.06 12.41
C PHE A 171 -7.92 -4.03 13.44
N ILE A 172 -7.72 -4.36 14.70
CA ILE A 172 -8.35 -3.69 15.84
C ILE A 172 -7.25 -3.15 16.76
N GLU A 173 -7.09 -1.83 16.78
CA GLU A 173 -6.03 -1.13 17.53
C GLU A 173 -6.53 -0.56 18.85
N THR A 174 -5.92 -0.92 19.97
CA THR A 174 -6.39 -0.47 21.30
C THR A 174 -6.18 1.03 21.59
N GLY A 175 -5.52 1.77 20.69
CA GLY A 175 -5.35 3.21 20.80
C GLY A 175 -5.07 3.88 19.44
N VAL A 176 -5.40 5.17 19.35
CA VAL A 176 -5.35 5.98 18.11
C VAL A 176 -4.02 5.87 17.39
N TYR A 177 -2.92 5.92 18.14
CA TYR A 177 -1.57 5.92 17.59
C TYR A 177 -0.87 4.56 17.73
N LYS A 178 -1.59 3.47 18.05
CA LYS A 178 -0.98 2.15 18.26
C LYS A 178 -0.31 1.62 16.99
N TRP A 179 -0.95 1.83 15.83
CA TRP A 179 -0.41 1.41 14.54
C TRP A 179 0.60 2.41 13.98
N THR A 180 0.30 3.70 14.06
CA THR A 180 1.15 4.75 13.47
C THR A 180 2.35 5.11 14.34
N GLY A 181 2.33 4.76 15.63
CA GLY A 181 3.32 5.12 16.65
C GLY A 181 3.27 6.57 17.12
N PHE A 182 2.92 7.47 16.20
CA PHE A 182 2.91 8.91 16.42
C PHE A 182 1.66 9.54 15.81
N SER A 183 1.32 10.72 16.33
CA SER A 183 0.42 11.66 15.65
C SER A 183 1.10 12.23 14.42
N LEU A 184 0.38 12.30 13.30
CA LEU A 184 0.87 12.88 12.05
C LEU A 184 1.21 14.36 12.22
N LEU A 185 0.38 15.08 12.98
CA LEU A 185 0.57 16.51 13.24
C LEU A 185 1.73 16.79 14.19
N LYS A 186 1.98 15.89 15.14
CA LYS A 186 3.04 16.08 16.15
C LYS A 186 4.40 15.55 15.71
N PHE A 187 4.45 14.67 14.72
CA PHE A 187 5.69 14.03 14.29
C PHE A 187 6.80 15.00 13.85
N PRO A 188 6.53 16.11 13.12
CA PRO A 188 7.57 17.09 12.80
C PRO A 188 8.24 17.69 14.05
N PHE A 189 7.51 17.87 15.14
CA PHE A 189 8.07 18.35 16.42
C PHE A 189 8.91 17.27 17.11
N THR A 190 8.57 15.99 16.93
CA THR A 190 9.43 14.87 17.37
C THR A 190 10.75 14.89 16.62
N LEU A 191 10.72 15.12 15.30
CA LEU A 191 11.93 15.21 14.48
C LEU A 191 12.79 16.44 14.85
N ASP A 192 12.14 17.58 15.10
CA ASP A 192 12.82 18.80 15.57
C ASP A 192 13.53 18.55 16.91
N ARG A 193 12.89 17.86 17.87
CA ARG A 193 13.56 17.49 19.14
C ARG A 193 14.79 16.60 18.94
N ALA A 194 14.74 15.65 18.00
CA ALA A 194 15.91 14.84 17.68
C ALA A 194 17.05 15.68 17.06
N LEU A 195 16.71 16.63 16.19
CA LEU A 195 17.68 17.61 15.66
C LEU A 195 18.28 18.46 16.78
N GLU A 196 17.47 18.93 17.73
CA GLU A 196 17.96 19.73 18.86
C GLU A 196 18.93 18.95 19.75
N ASN A 197 18.71 17.65 19.98
CA ASN A 197 19.66 16.80 20.69
C ASN A 197 21.01 16.76 19.97
N PHE A 198 21.01 16.55 18.65
CA PHE A 198 22.24 16.49 17.87
C PHE A 198 22.97 17.86 17.85
N VAL A 199 22.25 18.94 17.60
CA VAL A 199 22.84 20.30 17.65
C VAL A 199 23.43 20.57 19.02
N SER A 200 22.73 20.20 20.10
CA SER A 200 23.23 20.38 21.47
C SER A 200 24.47 19.55 21.76
N ALA A 201 24.57 18.33 21.22
CA ALA A 201 25.77 17.49 21.33
C ALA A 201 26.97 18.12 20.61
N VAL A 202 26.76 18.72 19.43
CA VAL A 202 27.81 19.44 18.69
C VAL A 202 28.24 20.70 19.44
N GLU A 203 27.31 21.53 19.89
CA GLU A 203 27.62 22.74 20.66
C GLU A 203 28.37 22.40 21.95
N SER A 204 27.94 21.36 22.67
CA SER A 204 28.59 20.92 23.91
C SER A 204 29.97 20.32 23.65
N GLY A 205 30.13 19.49 22.63
CA GLY A 205 31.40 18.83 22.32
C GLY A 205 32.45 19.78 21.74
N ARG A 206 32.02 20.77 20.94
CA ARG A 206 32.92 21.75 20.31
C ARG A 206 33.18 22.96 21.22
N GLY A 207 32.20 23.40 22.01
CA GLY A 207 32.30 24.53 22.92
C GLY A 207 32.68 25.83 22.19
N ASP A 208 33.55 26.64 22.81
CA ASP A 208 34.03 27.92 22.25
C ASP A 208 34.77 27.78 20.90
N ARG A 209 35.16 26.55 20.53
CA ARG A 209 35.81 26.29 19.24
C ARG A 209 34.82 26.37 18.07
N LEU A 210 33.53 26.17 18.32
CA LEU A 210 32.50 26.20 17.29
C LEU A 210 32.27 27.64 16.81
N LYS A 211 32.57 27.92 15.55
CA LYS A 211 32.43 29.27 14.97
C LYS A 211 31.21 29.40 14.07
N ILE A 212 30.79 28.29 13.46
CA ILE A 212 29.55 28.25 12.68
C ILE A 212 28.34 28.51 13.59
N SER A 213 27.39 29.31 13.10
CA SER A 213 26.18 29.60 13.86
C SER A 213 25.27 28.38 13.95
N ARG A 214 24.45 28.30 15.01
CA ARG A 214 23.41 27.27 15.17
C ARG A 214 22.49 27.18 13.94
N THR A 215 22.13 28.33 13.36
CA THR A 215 21.24 28.39 12.19
C THR A 215 21.87 27.77 10.95
N GLU A 216 23.16 28.02 10.71
CA GLU A 216 23.89 27.39 9.59
C GLU A 216 24.11 25.90 9.83
N LEU A 217 24.39 25.50 11.08
CA LEU A 217 24.54 24.09 11.46
C LEU A 217 23.27 23.27 11.16
N LYS A 218 22.09 23.82 11.49
CA LYS A 218 20.78 23.20 11.25
C LYS A 218 20.41 23.04 9.77
N LYS A 219 21.16 23.60 8.83
CA LYS A 219 20.96 23.36 7.39
C LYS A 219 21.45 21.98 6.95
N ALA A 220 22.14 21.23 7.82
CA ALA A 220 22.66 19.90 7.54
C ALA A 220 23.60 19.84 6.31
N LEU A 221 24.40 20.90 6.11
CA LEU A 221 25.39 20.93 5.02
C LEU A 221 26.59 20.01 5.32
N ILE A 222 27.21 19.53 4.25
CA ILE A 222 28.48 18.82 4.28
C ILE A 222 29.60 19.83 4.03
N TYR A 223 30.65 19.78 4.84
CA TYR A 223 31.81 20.66 4.76
C TYR A 223 33.07 19.84 4.46
N LEU A 224 33.96 20.37 3.62
CA LEU A 224 35.29 19.78 3.43
C LEU A 224 36.13 19.98 4.69
N GLY A 225 37.10 19.09 4.95
CA GLY A 225 37.90 19.12 6.17
C GLY A 225 38.65 20.44 6.37
N SER A 226 39.14 21.06 5.29
CA SER A 226 39.73 22.40 5.35
C SER A 226 38.75 23.47 5.86
N GLU A 227 37.51 23.42 5.38
CA GLU A 227 36.43 24.33 5.78
C GLU A 227 35.92 24.01 7.19
N ALA A 228 35.84 22.73 7.55
CA ALA A 228 35.43 22.27 8.86
C ALA A 228 36.33 22.80 9.97
N VAL A 229 37.65 22.94 9.72
CA VAL A 229 38.58 23.58 10.66
C VAL A 229 38.33 25.08 10.77
N GLU A 230 38.10 25.77 9.64
CA GLU A 230 37.78 27.20 9.63
C GLU A 230 36.50 27.52 10.41
N LEU A 231 35.47 26.67 10.25
CA LEU A 231 34.16 26.75 10.89
C LEU A 231 34.14 26.21 12.34
N GLY A 232 35.22 25.59 12.81
CA GLY A 232 35.31 25.03 14.17
C GLY A 232 34.61 23.68 14.36
N LEU A 233 34.19 23.03 13.29
CA LEU A 233 33.63 21.67 13.27
C LEU A 233 34.71 20.60 13.47
N ALA A 234 35.96 20.90 13.09
CA ALA A 234 37.15 20.13 13.41
C ALA A 234 38.22 21.04 14.00
N ASP A 235 39.27 20.46 14.57
CA ASP A 235 40.32 21.24 15.24
C ASP A 235 41.49 21.53 14.33
N GLU A 236 41.93 20.55 13.55
CA GLU A 236 43.15 20.70 12.76
C GLU A 236 43.22 19.73 11.58
N ILE A 237 43.98 20.13 10.56
CA ILE A 237 44.39 19.24 9.47
C ILE A 237 45.50 18.30 9.99
N GLY A 238 45.31 17.00 9.82
CA GLY A 238 46.26 16.01 10.31
C GLY A 238 46.02 14.59 9.78
N SER A 239 47.08 13.79 9.79
CA SER A 239 47.00 12.36 9.51
C SER A 239 46.71 11.56 10.78
N MET A 240 46.43 10.26 10.60
CA MET A 240 46.29 9.31 11.70
C MET A 240 47.50 9.29 12.65
N GLN A 241 48.73 9.41 12.13
CA GLN A 241 49.95 9.47 12.94
C GLN A 241 49.94 10.67 13.88
N LYS A 242 49.51 11.83 13.38
CA LYS A 242 49.38 13.05 14.18
C LYS A 242 48.33 12.89 15.29
N ALA A 243 47.22 12.21 15.01
CA ALA A 243 46.22 11.89 16.03
C ALA A 243 46.76 10.95 17.12
N ILE A 244 47.59 9.97 16.75
CA ILE A 244 48.26 9.05 17.69
C ILE A 244 49.25 9.81 18.58
N GLU A 245 50.10 10.65 18.00
CA GLU A 245 51.05 11.50 18.74
C GLU A 245 50.30 12.41 19.72
N ALA A 246 49.25 13.09 19.24
CA ALA A 246 48.40 13.97 20.04
C ALA A 246 47.71 13.25 21.21
N ALA A 247 47.30 11.99 21.01
CA ALA A 247 46.71 11.16 22.07
C ALA A 247 47.76 10.74 23.11
N ALA A 248 48.96 10.34 22.66
CA ALA A 248 50.08 9.97 23.53
C ALA A 248 50.56 11.15 24.39
N GLU A 249 50.69 12.33 23.79
CA GLU A 249 51.06 13.56 24.49
C GLU A 249 50.05 13.92 25.59
N ARG A 250 48.75 13.84 25.30
CA ARG A 250 47.68 14.07 26.30
C ARG A 250 47.69 13.07 27.44
N ALA A 251 48.21 11.87 27.22
CA ALA A 251 48.43 10.86 28.25
C ALA A 251 49.83 10.90 28.88
N ASN A 252 50.66 11.90 28.56
CA ASN A 252 52.04 12.05 29.02
C ASN A 252 52.92 10.82 28.75
N LEU A 253 52.78 10.21 27.56
CA LEU A 253 53.54 9.03 27.17
C LEU A 253 54.74 9.41 26.30
N THR A 254 55.94 8.98 26.71
CA THR A 254 57.18 9.15 25.93
C THR A 254 57.60 7.87 25.20
N SER A 255 57.10 6.71 25.65
CA SER A 255 57.31 5.39 25.04
C SER A 255 56.00 4.62 25.11
N TYR A 256 55.47 4.23 23.95
CA TYR A 256 54.21 3.52 23.84
C TYR A 256 54.20 2.66 22.57
N ASP A 257 53.39 1.60 22.61
CA ASP A 257 53.04 0.83 21.43
C ASP A 257 51.64 1.23 20.97
N VAL A 258 51.34 1.08 19.68
CA VAL A 258 50.00 1.33 19.13
C VAL A 258 49.32 -0.02 18.93
N VAL A 259 48.12 -0.18 19.48
CA VAL A 259 47.34 -1.41 19.35
C VAL A 259 45.94 -1.12 18.86
N GLU A 260 45.50 -1.85 17.84
CA GLU A 260 44.10 -1.81 17.42
C GLU A 260 43.26 -2.68 18.37
N ILE A 261 42.25 -2.07 18.97
CA ILE A 261 41.32 -2.75 19.88
C ILE A 261 40.23 -3.37 19.01
N ARG A 262 40.35 -4.68 18.81
CA ARG A 262 39.40 -5.43 18.00
C ARG A 262 38.28 -6.01 18.86
N PRO A 263 37.09 -6.18 18.29
CA PRO A 263 36.02 -6.92 18.95
C PRO A 263 36.53 -8.31 19.28
N ARG A 264 36.08 -8.89 20.40
CA ARG A 264 36.31 -10.31 20.62
C ARG A 264 35.56 -11.03 19.51
N LEU A 265 36.28 -11.77 18.67
CA LEU A 265 35.65 -12.68 17.73
C LEU A 265 34.87 -13.68 18.59
N GLU A 266 33.55 -13.55 18.63
CA GLU A 266 32.72 -14.70 18.94
C GLU A 266 33.08 -15.75 17.88
N GLN A 267 33.69 -16.86 18.31
CA GLN A 267 33.73 -18.01 17.42
C GLN A 267 32.28 -18.33 17.09
N PRO A 268 31.85 -18.31 15.82
CA PRO A 268 30.50 -18.68 15.52
C PRO A 268 30.32 -20.10 16.04
N SER A 269 29.42 -20.26 17.02
CA SER A 269 28.90 -21.58 17.34
C SER A 269 28.44 -22.19 16.02
N SER A 270 28.79 -23.44 15.76
CA SER A 270 28.50 -24.14 14.50
C SER A 270 27.03 -24.08 14.05
N LEU A 271 26.12 -23.69 14.96
CA LEU A 271 24.71 -23.41 14.73
C LEU A 271 24.44 -22.11 13.94
N GLN A 272 25.26 -21.07 14.06
CA GLN A 272 25.04 -19.79 13.37
C GLN A 272 25.38 -19.84 11.88
N SER A 273 26.37 -20.66 11.48
CA SER A 273 26.64 -20.94 10.07
C SER A 273 25.52 -21.73 9.39
N GLU A 274 24.77 -22.53 10.15
CA GLU A 274 23.58 -23.22 9.65
C GLU A 274 22.37 -22.27 9.54
N LEU A 275 22.24 -21.31 10.47
CA LEU A 275 21.18 -20.27 10.44
C LEU A 275 21.36 -19.24 9.30
N SER A 276 22.60 -18.85 8.97
CA SER A 276 22.86 -17.96 7.83
C SER A 276 22.55 -18.61 6.46
N ASN A 277 22.66 -19.94 6.36
CA ASN A 277 22.18 -20.67 5.19
C ASN A 277 20.64 -20.73 5.12
N TYR A 278 19.95 -20.54 6.24
CA TYR A 278 18.48 -20.52 6.33
C TYR A 278 17.88 -19.18 5.86
N ALA A 279 18.60 -18.06 6.01
CA ALA A 279 18.17 -16.74 5.53
C ALA A 279 18.35 -16.54 4.01
N SER A 280 19.06 -17.45 3.33
CA SER A 280 19.46 -17.31 1.92
C SER A 280 18.49 -17.92 0.89
N GLY A 281 17.29 -18.35 1.30
CA GLY A 281 16.19 -18.65 0.39
C GLY A 281 16.47 -19.68 -0.72
N LYS A 282 17.18 -20.77 -0.42
CA LYS A 282 17.37 -21.89 -1.38
C LYS A 282 16.74 -23.20 -0.86
N ASN A 283 15.50 -23.39 -1.32
CA ASN A 283 14.81 -24.63 -1.67
C ASN A 283 14.44 -25.70 -0.62
N GLU A 284 13.13 -25.98 -0.67
CA GLU A 284 12.48 -27.30 -0.75
C GLU A 284 11.54 -27.76 0.40
N ILE A 285 10.35 -28.14 -0.06
CA ILE A 285 9.14 -28.53 0.66
C ILE A 285 9.36 -29.93 1.24
N GLY A 286 9.49 -30.08 2.56
CA GLY A 286 9.71 -31.42 3.12
C GLY A 286 9.51 -31.64 4.63
N ALA A 287 9.41 -30.60 5.46
CA ALA A 287 9.19 -30.80 6.90
C ALA A 287 8.07 -29.88 7.41
N LEU A 288 6.88 -30.45 7.58
CA LEU A 288 5.82 -29.85 8.39
C LEU A 288 6.26 -29.91 9.86
N THR A 289 6.89 -28.85 10.35
CA THR A 289 7.20 -28.66 11.78
C THR A 289 5.98 -28.11 12.53
N ILE A 290 5.97 -28.25 13.87
CA ILE A 290 4.94 -27.63 14.74
C ILE A 290 4.83 -26.12 14.44
N ASP A 291 5.95 -25.46 14.12
CA ASP A 291 5.98 -24.03 13.76
C ASP A 291 5.29 -23.73 12.42
N ARG A 292 5.39 -24.64 11.43
CA ARG A 292 4.63 -24.53 10.17
C ARG A 292 3.14 -24.79 10.34
N LEU A 293 2.74 -25.69 11.24
CA LEU A 293 1.33 -25.90 11.61
C LEU A 293 0.75 -24.69 12.35
N ASN A 294 1.54 -24.07 13.24
CA ASN A 294 1.18 -22.83 13.93
C ASN A 294 1.08 -21.62 12.99
N ALA A 295 1.85 -21.60 11.89
CA ALA A 295 1.74 -20.57 10.85
C ALA A 295 0.49 -20.75 9.96
N LEU A 296 0.03 -21.99 9.75
CA LEU A 296 -1.17 -22.31 8.96
C LEU A 296 -2.46 -22.15 9.78
N HIS A 297 -2.38 -22.31 11.10
CA HIS A 297 -3.48 -22.07 12.04
C HIS A 297 -2.94 -21.42 13.33
N PRO A 298 -2.69 -20.11 13.35
CA PRO A 298 -2.28 -19.46 14.59
C PRO A 298 -3.44 -19.52 15.60
N PRO A 299 -3.21 -19.96 16.86
CA PRO A 299 -4.17 -19.75 17.94
C PRO A 299 -4.36 -18.23 18.14
N LEU A 300 -5.55 -17.82 18.58
CA LEU A 300 -5.88 -16.42 18.88
C LEU A 300 -4.89 -15.83 19.90
N ALA A 301 -3.84 -15.17 19.39
CA ALA A 301 -2.82 -14.50 20.18
C ALA A 301 -3.07 -12.99 20.12
N ILE A 302 -3.46 -12.41 21.25
CA ILE A 302 -3.48 -10.95 21.45
C ILE A 302 -2.00 -10.51 21.53
N HIS A 303 -1.47 -9.97 20.43
CA HIS A 303 -0.09 -9.48 20.36
C HIS A 303 0.01 -8.02 20.86
N PHE A 304 0.82 -7.78 21.90
CA PHE A 304 1.19 -6.43 22.39
C PHE A 304 2.47 -5.88 21.75
N ILE A 305 2.78 -6.21 20.49
CA ILE A 305 4.01 -5.74 19.84
C ILE A 305 3.70 -4.47 19.03
N TYR A 306 4.52 -3.43 19.22
CA TYR A 306 4.59 -2.28 18.32
C TYR A 306 5.53 -2.68 17.17
N LEU A 307 4.98 -2.92 15.99
CA LEU A 307 5.77 -3.23 14.79
C LEU A 307 6.06 -1.92 14.03
N PRO A 308 7.30 -1.67 13.59
CA PRO A 308 7.62 -0.49 12.80
C PRO A 308 6.87 -0.49 11.46
N SER A 309 6.46 0.71 11.02
CA SER A 309 5.57 0.92 9.87
C SER A 309 6.07 0.32 8.54
N GLU A 310 7.39 0.12 8.40
CA GLU A 310 8.02 -0.40 7.19
C GLU A 310 7.75 -1.90 7.00
N SER A 311 7.71 -2.68 8.08
CA SER A 311 7.47 -4.13 8.04
C SER A 311 6.02 -4.48 7.64
N LEU A 312 5.11 -3.51 7.75
CA LEU A 312 3.67 -3.70 7.55
C LEU A 312 3.16 -3.10 6.23
N ARG A 313 3.95 -2.26 5.55
CA ARG A 313 3.65 -1.80 4.18
C ARG A 313 3.53 -2.96 3.20
N GLU A 314 4.31 -4.02 3.40
CA GLU A 314 4.21 -5.25 2.59
C GLU A 314 2.97 -6.09 2.93
N MET A 315 2.42 -5.98 4.14
CA MET A 315 1.21 -6.70 4.58
C MET A 315 -0.09 -5.95 4.32
N SER A 316 -0.04 -4.70 3.85
CA SER A 316 -1.21 -3.86 3.54
C SER A 316 -1.89 -4.24 2.21
N GLN A 317 -1.68 -5.46 1.72
CA GLN A 317 -2.42 -5.98 0.58
C GLN A 317 -3.84 -6.30 1.05
N SER A 318 -4.79 -5.44 0.67
CA SER A 318 -6.21 -5.60 0.96
C SER A 318 -6.74 -6.95 0.47
N PRO A 319 -7.77 -7.52 1.12
CA PRO A 319 -8.43 -8.70 0.60
C PRO A 319 -8.91 -8.43 -0.83
N PRO A 320 -8.89 -9.44 -1.72
CA PRO A 320 -9.33 -9.27 -3.09
C PRO A 320 -10.77 -8.75 -3.12
N PRO A 321 -11.12 -7.91 -4.10
CA PRO A 321 -12.49 -7.42 -4.25
C PRO A 321 -13.45 -8.62 -4.30
N ILE A 322 -14.48 -8.58 -3.47
CA ILE A 322 -15.54 -9.59 -3.45
C ILE A 322 -16.34 -9.43 -4.75
N GLN A 323 -15.96 -10.18 -5.78
CA GLN A 323 -16.69 -10.23 -7.05
C GLN A 323 -17.97 -11.05 -6.90
N SER A 324 -19.13 -10.41 -6.76
CA SER A 324 -20.42 -11.06 -7.01
C SER A 324 -20.75 -10.98 -8.50
N ASN A 325 -20.24 -11.93 -9.29
CA ASN A 325 -20.49 -12.02 -10.74
C ASN A 325 -21.87 -12.60 -11.08
N ALA A 326 -22.95 -12.03 -10.54
CA ALA A 326 -24.31 -12.36 -10.96
C ALA A 326 -25.25 -11.16 -10.73
N ASN A 327 -26.01 -10.77 -11.75
CA ASN A 327 -27.22 -9.97 -11.57
C ASN A 327 -28.19 -10.82 -10.73
N VAL A 328 -28.27 -10.56 -9.42
CA VAL A 328 -29.20 -11.26 -8.52
C VAL A 328 -30.49 -10.45 -8.46
N SER A 329 -31.51 -10.88 -9.20
CA SER A 329 -32.86 -10.35 -9.11
C SER A 329 -33.72 -11.25 -8.23
N ALA A 330 -34.22 -10.74 -7.12
CA ALA A 330 -35.27 -11.41 -6.34
C ALA A 330 -36.62 -11.39 -7.12
N PRO A 331 -37.54 -12.36 -6.89
CA PRO A 331 -38.81 -12.44 -7.60
C PRO A 331 -39.66 -11.17 -7.41
N ALA A 332 -40.35 -10.76 -8.48
CA ALA A 332 -41.01 -9.45 -8.64
C ALA A 332 -41.96 -9.07 -7.49
N GLY A 333 -41.56 -8.06 -6.71
CA GLY A 333 -42.41 -7.31 -5.79
C GLY A 333 -42.99 -6.08 -6.47
N GLU A 334 -43.90 -5.38 -5.80
CA GLU A 334 -44.62 -4.23 -6.35
C GLU A 334 -43.72 -2.98 -6.48
N LYS A 335 -42.65 -2.90 -5.68
CA LYS A 335 -41.62 -1.85 -5.74
C LYS A 335 -40.23 -2.48 -5.74
N ASN A 336 -39.29 -1.84 -6.43
CA ASN A 336 -37.90 -2.30 -6.53
C ASN A 336 -36.93 -1.31 -5.87
N VAL A 337 -35.80 -1.79 -5.37
CA VAL A 337 -34.64 -1.00 -4.94
C VAL A 337 -33.47 -1.44 -5.79
N VAL A 338 -32.82 -0.50 -6.44
CA VAL A 338 -31.66 -0.75 -7.29
C VAL A 338 -30.40 -0.52 -6.47
N VAL A 339 -29.51 -1.51 -6.47
CA VAL A 339 -28.15 -1.38 -5.93
C VAL A 339 -27.20 -1.30 -7.10
N ASP A 340 -26.49 -0.17 -7.22
CA ASP A 340 -25.50 0.00 -8.27
C ASP A 340 -24.24 -0.81 -7.94
N VAL A 341 -23.87 -1.77 -8.78
CA VAL A 341 -22.58 -2.48 -8.71
C VAL A 341 -21.64 -2.05 -9.84
N SER A 342 -22.16 -1.41 -10.89
CA SER A 342 -21.43 -0.97 -12.09
C SER A 342 -20.29 0.02 -11.80
N HIS A 343 -20.41 0.82 -10.73
CA HIS A 343 -19.36 1.75 -10.27
C HIS A 343 -18.44 1.15 -9.19
N GLY A 344 -18.40 -0.18 -9.10
CA GLY A 344 -17.56 -0.90 -8.14
C GLY A 344 -17.86 -0.54 -6.69
N ASN A 345 -19.14 -0.29 -6.40
CA ASN A 345 -19.65 -0.07 -5.05
C ASN A 345 -19.31 -1.28 -4.17
N GLN A 346 -18.73 -1.03 -3.01
CA GLN A 346 -18.28 -2.04 -2.06
C GLN A 346 -19.45 -2.52 -1.19
N ILE A 347 -20.44 -3.12 -1.83
CA ILE A 347 -21.67 -3.59 -1.21
C ILE A 347 -22.07 -4.95 -1.78
N SER A 348 -22.65 -5.78 -0.93
CA SER A 348 -23.06 -7.14 -1.29
C SER A 348 -24.38 -7.51 -0.62
N TRP A 349 -24.93 -8.66 -1.02
CA TRP A 349 -26.08 -9.24 -0.35
C TRP A 349 -25.85 -9.43 1.15
N TRP A 350 -24.65 -9.87 1.54
CA TRP A 350 -24.29 -10.08 2.95
C TRP A 350 -24.32 -8.78 3.76
N VAL A 351 -23.88 -7.67 3.16
CA VAL A 351 -23.90 -6.36 3.82
C VAL A 351 -25.34 -5.85 3.98
N LEU A 352 -26.19 -6.09 2.99
CA LEU A 352 -27.58 -5.63 2.98
C LEU A 352 -28.59 -6.61 3.57
N ASP A 353 -28.18 -7.79 4.02
CA ASP A 353 -29.08 -8.90 4.34
C ASP A 353 -30.23 -8.48 5.28
N THR A 354 -29.89 -7.79 6.38
CA THR A 354 -30.90 -7.28 7.33
C THR A 354 -31.86 -6.27 6.69
N LEU A 355 -31.35 -5.35 5.87
CA LEU A 355 -32.19 -4.37 5.16
C LEU A 355 -33.09 -5.07 4.12
N ILE A 356 -32.56 -6.03 3.37
CA ILE A 356 -33.29 -6.81 2.37
C ILE A 356 -34.44 -7.57 3.03
N VAL A 357 -34.21 -8.20 4.19
CA VAL A 357 -35.25 -8.90 4.95
C VAL A 357 -36.35 -7.94 5.39
N GLU A 358 -36.00 -6.73 5.86
CA GLU A 358 -36.99 -5.72 6.23
C GLU A 358 -37.76 -5.16 5.03
N LEU A 359 -37.12 -5.02 3.87
CA LEU A 359 -37.76 -4.61 2.62
C LEU A 359 -38.71 -5.70 2.09
N ALA A 360 -38.30 -6.96 2.14
CA ALA A 360 -39.12 -8.10 1.71
C ALA A 360 -40.41 -8.23 2.54
N LYS A 361 -40.35 -7.99 3.87
CA LYS A 361 -41.55 -7.91 4.74
C LYS A 361 -42.56 -6.84 4.30
N ARG A 362 -42.13 -5.88 3.49
CA ARG A 362 -42.91 -4.75 2.96
C ARG A 362 -43.17 -4.87 1.45
N ASN A 363 -42.99 -6.06 0.87
CA ASN A 363 -43.19 -6.36 -0.55
C ASN A 363 -42.29 -5.54 -1.51
N VAL A 364 -41.10 -5.17 -1.05
CA VAL A 364 -40.09 -4.46 -1.85
C VAL A 364 -38.95 -5.41 -2.22
N THR A 365 -38.59 -5.48 -3.50
CA THR A 365 -37.46 -6.26 -4.00
C THR A 365 -36.18 -5.45 -4.06
N VAL A 366 -35.04 -6.13 -4.02
CA VAL A 366 -33.71 -5.54 -4.19
C VAL A 366 -33.02 -6.19 -5.38
N SER A 367 -32.46 -5.39 -6.28
CA SER A 367 -31.78 -5.82 -7.50
C SER A 367 -30.35 -5.26 -7.53
N PHE A 368 -29.35 -6.14 -7.60
CA PHE A 368 -27.95 -5.77 -7.78
C PHE A 368 -27.60 -5.78 -9.27
N LEU A 369 -27.18 -4.63 -9.80
CA LEU A 369 -26.99 -4.45 -11.24
C LEU A 369 -25.56 -4.02 -11.55
N SER A 370 -24.87 -4.84 -12.35
CA SER A 370 -23.44 -4.67 -12.67
C SER A 370 -23.17 -3.82 -13.91
N SER A 371 -24.20 -3.38 -14.63
CA SER A 371 -24.10 -2.47 -15.77
C SER A 371 -24.91 -1.20 -15.49
N TRP A 372 -24.33 -0.02 -15.75
CA TRP A 372 -25.06 1.24 -15.61
C TRP A 372 -26.31 1.27 -16.51
N PHE A 373 -26.25 0.61 -17.67
CA PHE A 373 -27.39 0.46 -18.56
C PHE A 373 -28.60 -0.21 -17.87
N ASP A 374 -28.34 -1.29 -17.13
CA ASP A 374 -29.37 -2.00 -16.36
C ASP A 374 -29.89 -1.10 -15.22
N VAL A 375 -28.99 -0.40 -14.51
CA VAL A 375 -29.35 0.57 -13.46
C VAL A 375 -30.31 1.61 -14.04
N GLU A 376 -29.91 2.31 -15.09
CA GLU A 376 -30.70 3.35 -15.77
C GLU A 376 -32.08 2.83 -16.18
N SER A 377 -32.15 1.64 -16.80
CA SER A 377 -33.40 1.04 -17.24
C SER A 377 -34.40 0.74 -16.10
N GLN A 378 -33.90 0.49 -14.89
CA GLN A 378 -34.74 0.17 -13.73
C GLN A 378 -35.07 1.38 -12.86
N LEU A 379 -34.38 2.52 -13.02
CA LEU A 379 -34.66 3.74 -12.26
C LEU A 379 -36.08 4.29 -12.46
N ASP A 380 -36.75 3.92 -13.56
CA ASP A 380 -38.14 4.29 -13.83
C ASP A 380 -39.14 3.65 -12.86
N ASN A 381 -38.85 2.45 -12.38
CA ASN A 381 -39.73 1.68 -11.49
C ASN A 381 -39.13 1.45 -10.08
N ALA A 382 -37.91 1.91 -9.82
CA ALA A 382 -37.21 1.67 -8.56
C ALA A 382 -37.58 2.74 -7.53
N SER A 383 -38.10 2.37 -6.37
CA SER A 383 -38.34 3.27 -5.23
C SER A 383 -37.08 3.93 -4.65
N ALA A 384 -35.92 3.27 -4.74
CA ALA A 384 -34.65 3.78 -4.26
C ALA A 384 -33.47 3.29 -5.09
N LEU A 385 -32.40 4.11 -5.12
CA LEU A 385 -31.07 3.77 -5.64
C LEU A 385 -30.07 3.75 -4.46
N ILE A 386 -29.32 2.67 -4.31
CA ILE A 386 -28.25 2.52 -3.31
C ILE A 386 -26.90 2.63 -4.00
N VAL A 387 -26.08 3.54 -3.48
CA VAL A 387 -24.66 3.75 -3.83
C VAL A 387 -23.87 3.63 -2.52
N ALA A 388 -22.84 2.79 -2.50
CA ALA A 388 -22.12 2.45 -1.29
C ALA A 388 -20.63 2.29 -1.58
N SER A 389 -19.83 3.24 -1.11
CA SER A 389 -18.36 3.26 -1.29
C SER A 389 -17.92 2.89 -2.72
N PRO A 390 -18.37 3.62 -3.78
CA PRO A 390 -17.95 3.36 -5.16
C PRO A 390 -16.43 3.51 -5.31
N THR A 391 -15.85 2.70 -6.19
CA THR A 391 -14.43 2.74 -6.56
C THR A 391 -14.19 3.47 -7.89
N PHE A 392 -15.26 3.71 -8.66
CA PHE A 392 -15.26 4.51 -9.88
C PHE A 392 -16.14 5.76 -9.75
N THR A 393 -15.78 6.83 -10.46
CA THR A 393 -16.51 8.09 -10.46
C THR A 393 -17.74 8.03 -11.38
N TYR A 394 -18.81 8.76 -11.03
CA TYR A 394 -19.97 8.94 -11.89
C TYR A 394 -19.75 10.10 -12.87
N SER A 395 -20.14 9.90 -14.13
CA SER A 395 -20.09 10.91 -15.18
C SER A 395 -21.24 11.91 -15.07
N ALA A 396 -21.09 13.06 -15.76
CA ALA A 396 -22.11 14.11 -15.75
C ALA A 396 -23.49 13.64 -16.27
N ASN A 397 -23.50 12.74 -17.26
CA ASN A 397 -24.75 12.20 -17.82
C ASN A 397 -25.46 11.27 -16.81
N GLU A 398 -24.71 10.41 -16.13
CA GLU A 398 -25.24 9.49 -15.11
C GLU A 398 -25.83 10.28 -13.93
N ILE A 399 -25.11 11.32 -13.48
CA ILE A 399 -25.60 12.25 -12.46
C ILE A 399 -26.92 12.90 -12.91
N GLU A 400 -27.07 13.27 -14.18
CA GLU A 400 -28.31 13.86 -14.68
C GLU A 400 -29.49 12.88 -14.66
N GLN A 401 -29.26 11.60 -14.95
CA GLN A 401 -30.30 10.58 -14.81
C GLN A 401 -30.71 10.38 -13.34
N ILE A 402 -29.75 10.38 -12.42
CA ILE A 402 -30.02 10.30 -10.98
C ILE A 402 -30.82 11.53 -10.50
N LYS A 403 -30.55 12.72 -11.04
CA LYS A 403 -31.33 13.93 -10.74
C LYS A 403 -32.78 13.79 -11.19
N ARG A 404 -33.02 13.32 -12.42
CA ARG A 404 -34.38 13.05 -12.93
C ARG A 404 -35.12 12.03 -12.09
N PHE A 405 -34.42 10.97 -11.68
CA PHE A 405 -34.94 9.97 -10.75
C PHE A 405 -35.42 10.60 -9.43
N LEU A 406 -34.60 11.48 -8.82
CA LEU A 406 -34.96 12.21 -7.60
C LEU A 406 -36.13 13.17 -7.80
N ASP A 407 -36.16 13.91 -8.91
CA ASP A 407 -37.22 14.88 -9.19
C ASP A 407 -38.61 14.22 -9.29
N ARG A 408 -38.67 12.95 -9.70
CA ARG A 408 -39.89 12.12 -9.74
C ARG A 408 -40.33 11.56 -8.39
N GLY A 409 -39.54 11.73 -7.33
CA GLY A 409 -39.85 11.21 -5.99
C GLY A 409 -38.93 10.10 -5.50
N GLY A 410 -37.94 9.70 -6.29
CA GLY A 410 -37.01 8.64 -5.92
C GLY A 410 -36.17 8.96 -4.67
N LEU A 411 -35.66 7.91 -4.02
CA LEU A 411 -34.75 8.02 -2.88
C LEU A 411 -33.33 7.60 -3.28
N LEU A 412 -32.33 8.45 -3.05
CA LEU A 412 -30.92 8.10 -3.23
C LEU A 412 -30.29 7.84 -1.85
N LEU A 413 -29.78 6.63 -1.64
CA LEU A 413 -29.05 6.23 -0.44
C LEU A 413 -27.56 6.20 -0.74
N LEU A 414 -26.79 7.03 -0.03
CA LEU A 414 -25.34 7.10 -0.11
C LEU A 414 -24.73 6.57 1.18
N PHE A 415 -24.07 5.43 1.12
CA PHE A 415 -23.25 4.90 2.21
C PHE A 415 -21.78 5.11 1.88
N PHE A 416 -20.99 5.52 2.87
CA PHE A 416 -19.56 5.61 2.70
C PHE A 416 -18.84 5.09 3.92
N ASP A 417 -17.89 4.21 3.65
CA ASP A 417 -16.98 3.68 4.63
C ASP A 417 -15.54 4.07 4.21
N PRO A 418 -14.82 4.85 5.04
CA PRO A 418 -13.46 5.31 4.78
C PRO A 418 -12.42 4.19 4.73
N ALA A 419 -12.75 2.95 5.14
CA ALA A 419 -11.91 1.78 4.87
C ALA A 419 -11.67 1.58 3.35
N TRP A 420 -12.61 2.02 2.52
CA TRP A 420 -12.57 1.89 1.06
C TRP A 420 -12.02 3.15 0.35
N GLU A 421 -11.64 4.19 1.10
CA GLU A 421 -11.17 5.47 0.55
C GLU A 421 -9.95 5.34 -0.37
N HIS A 422 -9.15 4.28 -0.19
CA HIS A 422 -7.88 4.06 -0.89
C HIS A 422 -7.90 2.87 -1.86
N ILE A 423 -9.07 2.31 -2.17
CA ILE A 423 -9.18 1.12 -3.02
C ILE A 423 -9.49 1.55 -4.47
N GLY A 424 -8.57 1.24 -5.38
CA GLY A 424 -8.71 1.43 -6.83
C GLY A 424 -7.61 2.31 -7.47
N PRO A 425 -7.44 2.27 -8.80
CA PRO A 425 -6.43 3.04 -9.53
C PRO A 425 -6.53 4.55 -9.26
N SER A 426 -7.76 5.06 -9.12
CA SER A 426 -8.03 6.47 -8.85
C SER A 426 -7.74 6.85 -7.38
N GLY A 427 -8.06 6.00 -6.40
CA GLY A 427 -7.87 6.31 -4.97
C GLY A 427 -6.39 6.40 -4.55
N LEU A 428 -5.53 5.59 -5.16
CA LEU A 428 -4.09 5.57 -4.90
C LEU A 428 -3.30 6.59 -5.74
N GLN A 429 -3.77 6.95 -6.94
CA GLN A 429 -3.03 7.87 -7.82
C GLN A 429 -3.46 9.34 -7.75
N SER A 430 -4.69 9.65 -7.30
CA SER A 430 -5.24 10.98 -7.61
C SER A 430 -5.10 12.05 -6.54
N GLU A 431 -4.91 11.75 -5.24
CA GLU A 431 -5.03 12.74 -4.14
C GLU A 431 -6.35 13.56 -4.14
N ILE A 432 -7.27 13.32 -5.09
CA ILE A 432 -8.35 14.20 -5.53
C ILE A 432 -9.65 13.38 -5.54
N ILE A 433 -10.54 13.72 -4.59
CA ILE A 433 -11.96 13.33 -4.51
C ILE A 433 -12.22 11.81 -4.41
N ALA A 434 -12.62 11.34 -3.21
CA ALA A 434 -13.17 9.99 -3.06
C ALA A 434 -14.29 9.76 -4.09
N PRO A 435 -14.37 8.62 -4.81
CA PRO A 435 -15.29 8.49 -5.96
C PRO A 435 -16.75 8.78 -5.62
N ILE A 436 -17.18 8.52 -4.37
CA ILE A 436 -18.53 8.88 -3.90
C ILE A 436 -18.82 10.39 -3.99
N ASN A 437 -17.80 11.22 -3.81
CA ASN A 437 -17.90 12.68 -3.89
C ASN A 437 -18.00 13.19 -5.34
N SER A 438 -17.74 12.36 -6.36
CA SER A 438 -18.14 12.70 -7.75
C SER A 438 -19.66 12.84 -7.89
N LEU A 439 -20.41 12.05 -7.11
CA LEU A 439 -21.88 12.07 -7.07
C LEU A 439 -22.41 13.03 -5.99
N SER A 440 -21.97 12.87 -4.74
CA SER A 440 -22.57 13.55 -3.59
C SER A 440 -22.47 15.08 -3.65
N THR A 441 -21.37 15.62 -4.21
CA THR A 441 -21.12 17.07 -4.31
C THR A 441 -22.12 17.78 -5.22
N SER A 442 -22.64 17.09 -6.23
CA SER A 442 -23.72 17.58 -7.10
C SER A 442 -25.04 17.82 -6.36
N PHE A 443 -25.14 17.34 -5.11
CA PHE A 443 -26.29 17.50 -4.23
C PHE A 443 -25.97 18.31 -2.95
N GLY A 444 -24.80 18.97 -2.90
CA GLY A 444 -24.41 19.77 -1.74
C GLY A 444 -23.98 18.96 -0.51
N LEU A 445 -23.59 17.70 -0.73
CA LEU A 445 -23.02 16.81 0.28
C LEU A 445 -21.56 16.50 -0.06
N SER A 446 -20.72 16.29 0.95
CA SER A 446 -19.38 15.74 0.75
C SER A 446 -18.97 14.89 1.94
N PHE A 447 -18.59 13.65 1.68
CA PHE A 447 -17.99 12.78 2.67
C PHE A 447 -16.55 13.21 2.91
N ALA A 448 -16.20 13.40 4.18
CA ALA A 448 -14.86 13.80 4.56
C ALA A 448 -13.86 12.64 4.44
N LYS A 449 -12.58 13.01 4.36
CA LYS A 449 -11.47 12.06 4.37
C LYS A 449 -11.21 11.55 5.79
N GLY A 450 -10.79 10.30 5.89
CA GLY A 450 -10.47 9.62 7.14
C GLY A 450 -11.69 9.29 8.00
N TYR A 451 -11.45 8.73 9.16
CA TYR A 451 -12.47 8.22 10.08
C TYR A 451 -12.62 9.12 11.31
N LEU A 452 -13.71 8.90 12.03
CA LEU A 452 -14.02 9.51 13.31
C LEU A 452 -13.66 8.56 14.45
N TYR A 453 -13.22 9.12 15.57
CA TYR A 453 -12.95 8.34 16.76
C TYR A 453 -13.24 9.14 18.03
N ASN A 454 -13.43 8.46 19.14
CA ASN A 454 -13.62 9.07 20.44
C ASN A 454 -12.77 8.30 21.47
N GLU A 455 -12.03 9.02 22.32
CA GLU A 455 -11.15 8.42 23.33
C GLU A 455 -11.81 8.30 24.71
N LYS A 456 -13.06 8.78 24.85
CA LYS A 456 -13.81 8.80 26.12
C LYS A 456 -15.10 8.01 26.05
N GLU A 457 -15.92 8.25 25.02
CA GLU A 457 -17.21 7.61 24.83
C GLU A 457 -17.23 6.81 23.52
N TYR A 458 -16.90 5.52 23.63
CA TYR A 458 -16.83 4.59 22.49
C TYR A 458 -17.24 3.17 22.89
N PHE A 459 -17.65 2.35 21.92
CA PHE A 459 -18.05 0.96 22.14
C PHE A 459 -16.88 0.00 21.87
N GLY A 460 -16.24 -0.45 22.95
CA GLY A 460 -15.14 -1.42 22.88
C GLY A 460 -13.82 -0.82 22.40
N ILE A 461 -13.79 -0.22 21.21
CA ILE A 461 -12.60 0.45 20.65
C ILE A 461 -12.88 1.88 20.22
N TYR A 462 -11.84 2.72 20.28
CA TYR A 462 -11.94 4.18 20.12
C TYR A 462 -12.59 4.63 18.79
N ARG A 463 -12.56 3.81 17.74
CA ARG A 463 -13.23 4.10 16.45
C ARG A 463 -14.74 3.90 16.47
N ASN A 464 -15.23 3.02 17.32
CA ASN A 464 -16.65 2.68 17.38
C ASN A 464 -17.38 3.75 18.20
N ILE A 465 -17.88 4.78 17.52
CA ILE A 465 -18.42 5.96 18.16
C ILE A 465 -19.92 5.84 18.43
N TYR A 466 -20.34 6.38 19.57
CA TYR A 466 -21.75 6.57 19.87
C TYR A 466 -22.31 7.82 19.18
N VAL A 467 -23.52 7.70 18.64
CA VAL A 467 -24.32 8.78 18.08
C VAL A 467 -25.61 8.87 18.88
N ARG A 468 -25.83 9.97 19.58
CA ARG A 468 -26.99 10.16 20.49
C ARG A 468 -27.74 11.47 20.26
N ASN A 469 -27.20 12.34 19.41
CA ASN A 469 -27.84 13.59 19.06
C ASN A 469 -28.57 13.42 17.73
N PHE A 470 -29.89 13.49 17.77
CA PHE A 470 -30.75 13.24 16.61
C PHE A 470 -31.69 14.42 16.35
N GLY A 471 -31.86 14.76 15.08
CA GLY A 471 -32.87 15.69 14.61
C GLY A 471 -34.24 15.03 14.54
N ASP A 472 -35.29 15.84 14.47
CA ASP A 472 -36.65 15.33 14.29
C ASP A 472 -36.86 14.87 12.84
N HIS A 473 -36.79 13.56 12.60
CA HIS A 473 -36.99 12.95 11.30
C HIS A 473 -37.53 11.51 11.46
N PRO A 474 -38.36 11.00 10.52
CA PRO A 474 -38.84 9.61 10.58
C PRO A 474 -37.75 8.54 10.64
N LEU A 475 -36.55 8.82 10.12
CA LEU A 475 -35.40 7.90 10.23
C LEU A 475 -34.85 7.81 11.65
N THR A 476 -34.89 8.91 12.38
CA THR A 476 -34.32 9.04 13.74
C THR A 476 -35.37 8.89 14.84
N GLN A 477 -36.61 8.61 14.47
CA GLN A 477 -37.70 8.46 15.42
C GLN A 477 -37.48 7.22 16.31
N ASN A 478 -37.67 7.43 17.62
CA ASN A 478 -37.49 6.41 18.66
C ASN A 478 -36.08 5.79 18.70
N LEU A 479 -35.04 6.57 18.35
CA LEU A 479 -33.64 6.20 18.58
C LEU A 479 -33.12 6.88 19.83
N SER A 480 -32.45 6.11 20.68
CA SER A 480 -31.72 6.58 21.86
C SER A 480 -30.22 6.65 21.59
N SER A 481 -29.68 5.64 20.90
CA SER A 481 -28.26 5.55 20.54
C SER A 481 -28.06 4.73 19.27
N LEU A 482 -27.12 5.15 18.43
CA LEU A 482 -26.52 4.32 17.38
C LEU A 482 -25.03 4.13 17.68
N ILE A 483 -24.47 3.04 17.18
CA ILE A 483 -23.01 2.83 17.11
C ILE A 483 -22.60 2.82 15.65
N MET A 484 -21.65 3.68 15.32
CA MET A 484 -20.99 3.70 14.01
C MET A 484 -19.54 3.22 14.18
N PHE A 485 -19.02 2.45 13.22
CA PHE A 485 -17.75 1.71 13.36
C PHE A 485 -16.63 2.41 12.59
N THR A 486 -16.56 2.20 11.28
CA THR A 486 -15.70 2.93 10.35
C THR A 486 -16.35 4.26 9.98
N ALA A 487 -16.78 5.05 10.95
CA ALA A 487 -17.55 6.25 10.64
C ALA A 487 -16.68 7.36 10.02
N THR A 488 -17.18 8.09 9.03
CA THR A 488 -16.70 9.43 8.66
C THR A 488 -17.80 10.48 8.85
N HIS A 489 -17.43 11.75 8.70
CA HIS A 489 -18.38 12.85 8.75
C HIS A 489 -18.80 13.33 7.36
N ILE A 490 -20.02 13.83 7.29
CA ILE A 490 -20.63 14.40 6.09
C ILE A 490 -20.66 15.92 6.24
N ARG A 491 -20.03 16.62 5.31
CA ARG A 491 -20.09 18.07 5.19
C ARG A 491 -21.34 18.44 4.41
N SER A 492 -22.22 19.21 5.05
CA SER A 492 -23.45 19.71 4.46
C SER A 492 -23.88 21.00 5.17
N VAL A 493 -24.63 21.87 4.49
CA VAL A 493 -25.16 23.11 5.09
C VAL A 493 -26.55 22.81 5.65
N ASN A 494 -26.67 22.71 6.98
CA ASN A 494 -27.94 22.52 7.72
C ASN A 494 -28.77 21.28 7.35
N ASN A 495 -28.15 20.24 6.79
CA ASN A 495 -28.82 19.01 6.34
C ASN A 495 -28.55 17.80 7.24
N GLY A 496 -27.80 17.97 8.34
CA GLY A 496 -27.55 16.89 9.29
C GLY A 496 -28.81 16.50 10.07
N ILE A 497 -28.95 15.21 10.38
CA ILE A 497 -30.00 14.67 11.24
C ILE A 497 -29.48 13.77 12.35
N ALA A 498 -28.20 13.39 12.32
CA ALA A 498 -27.55 12.69 13.42
C ALA A 498 -26.11 13.18 13.56
N TRP A 499 -25.70 13.44 14.80
CA TRP A 499 -24.37 13.97 15.08
C TRP A 499 -23.68 13.28 16.27
N THR A 500 -22.35 13.29 16.22
CA THR A 500 -21.47 12.77 17.27
C THR A 500 -21.44 13.69 18.49
N SER A 501 -20.74 13.30 19.56
CA SER A 501 -20.45 14.22 20.66
C SER A 501 -19.37 15.23 20.26
N ASN A 502 -19.26 16.34 21.01
CA ASN A 502 -18.18 17.33 20.85
C ASN A 502 -16.79 16.78 21.16
N GLU A 503 -16.71 15.57 21.74
CA GLU A 503 -15.46 14.92 22.11
C GLU A 503 -14.98 13.92 21.05
N THR A 504 -15.74 13.75 19.97
CA THR A 504 -15.32 12.94 18.83
C THR A 504 -14.32 13.72 17.98
N PHE A 505 -13.25 13.05 17.55
CA PHE A 505 -12.15 13.56 16.74
C PHE A 505 -12.25 13.06 15.30
N SER A 506 -11.76 13.86 14.37
CA SER A 506 -11.46 13.41 13.00
C SER A 506 -9.99 12.95 12.93
N SER A 507 -9.72 11.76 12.37
CA SER A 507 -8.37 11.21 12.22
C SER A 507 -7.47 12.05 11.34
N MET A 508 -8.05 12.83 10.41
CA MET A 508 -7.27 13.66 9.49
C MET A 508 -6.92 15.03 10.04
N SER A 509 -7.84 15.66 10.78
CA SER A 509 -7.57 16.97 11.37
C SER A 509 -7.05 16.89 12.81
N GLU A 510 -7.17 15.73 13.46
CA GLU A 510 -6.98 15.51 14.90
C GLU A 510 -7.70 16.58 15.75
N ARG A 511 -8.84 17.10 15.26
CA ARG A 511 -9.68 18.06 15.98
C ARG A 511 -10.95 17.40 16.47
N ASN A 512 -11.29 17.68 17.72
CA ASN A 512 -12.58 17.33 18.26
C ASN A 512 -13.69 18.25 17.73
N GLY A 513 -14.90 17.74 17.66
CA GLY A 513 -16.04 18.51 17.20
C GLY A 513 -17.32 17.69 17.11
N ASN A 514 -18.42 18.41 16.92
CA ASN A 514 -19.72 17.83 16.62
C ASN A 514 -19.80 17.49 15.13
N TYR A 515 -19.63 16.23 14.77
CA TYR A 515 -19.60 15.80 13.39
C TYR A 515 -20.94 15.20 12.95
N THR A 516 -21.46 15.65 11.81
CA THR A 516 -22.64 15.04 11.18
C THR A 516 -22.25 13.69 10.58
N VAL A 517 -22.95 12.63 10.95
CA VAL A 517 -22.73 11.26 10.42
C VAL A 517 -23.88 10.76 9.57
N ILE A 518 -25.07 11.38 9.71
CA ILE A 518 -26.22 11.15 8.84
C ILE A 518 -26.76 12.51 8.39
N ALA A 519 -26.94 12.68 7.08
CA ALA A 519 -27.49 13.89 6.47
C ALA A 519 -28.59 13.56 5.46
N ILE A 520 -29.54 14.48 5.29
CA ILE A 520 -30.63 14.37 4.32
C ILE A 520 -30.76 15.65 3.52
N VAL A 521 -30.81 15.51 2.20
CA VAL A 521 -31.07 16.63 1.27
C VAL A 521 -32.36 16.34 0.51
N LYS A 522 -33.31 17.29 0.50
CA LYS A 522 -34.51 17.20 -0.33
C LYS A 522 -34.21 17.71 -1.73
N ARG A 523 -34.73 17.04 -2.77
CA ARG A 523 -34.61 17.46 -4.17
C ARG A 523 -35.87 17.09 -4.94
N GLY A 524 -36.54 18.09 -5.53
CA GLY A 524 -37.81 17.88 -6.20
C GLY A 524 -38.83 17.23 -5.26
N ASN A 525 -39.39 16.09 -5.65
CA ASN A 525 -40.27 15.29 -4.78
C ASN A 525 -39.52 14.19 -4.00
N GLY A 526 -38.23 13.99 -4.28
CA GLY A 526 -37.39 12.95 -3.68
C GLY A 526 -36.44 13.45 -2.61
N ALA A 527 -35.54 12.56 -2.17
CA ALA A 527 -34.53 12.88 -1.16
C ALA A 527 -33.24 12.07 -1.36
N ILE A 528 -32.15 12.62 -0.86
CA ILE A 528 -30.86 11.97 -0.72
C ILE A 528 -30.63 11.74 0.78
N ILE A 529 -30.31 10.51 1.19
CA ILE A 529 -29.87 10.17 2.54
C ILE A 529 -28.42 9.73 2.44
N ALA A 530 -27.55 10.41 3.18
CA ALA A 530 -26.14 10.07 3.27
C ALA A 530 -25.82 9.58 4.68
N VAL A 531 -25.11 8.45 4.77
CA VAL A 531 -24.64 7.85 6.02
C VAL A 531 -23.14 7.60 5.89
N GLY A 532 -22.36 8.15 6.83
CA GLY A 532 -20.90 8.04 6.84
C GLY A 532 -20.39 6.72 7.42
N ASP A 533 -21.18 5.65 7.38
CA ASP A 533 -20.81 4.30 7.81
C ASP A 533 -21.61 3.29 6.98
N LEU A 534 -21.04 2.12 6.74
CA LEU A 534 -21.66 0.97 6.08
C LEU A 534 -21.76 -0.24 7.03
N THR A 535 -20.81 -0.39 7.96
CA THR A 535 -20.63 -1.56 8.81
C THR A 535 -21.83 -1.83 9.71
N PHE A 536 -22.55 -0.79 10.14
CA PHE A 536 -23.76 -0.93 10.97
C PHE A 536 -24.87 -1.78 10.31
N LEU A 537 -24.85 -2.00 8.99
CA LEU A 537 -25.82 -2.84 8.28
C LEU A 537 -25.56 -4.34 8.43
N MET A 538 -24.34 -4.73 8.81
CA MET A 538 -23.87 -6.11 8.83
C MET A 538 -24.15 -6.80 10.16
N GLU A 539 -24.37 -8.12 10.15
CA GLU A 539 -24.33 -8.90 11.39
C GLU A 539 -22.88 -9.05 11.91
N PRO A 540 -22.63 -8.94 13.23
CA PRO A 540 -23.61 -8.71 14.31
C PRO A 540 -23.88 -7.22 14.61
N TYR A 541 -23.22 -6.29 13.91
CA TYR A 541 -23.25 -4.84 14.17
C TYR A 541 -24.64 -4.19 14.06
N CYS A 542 -25.51 -4.75 13.22
CA CYS A 542 -26.87 -4.28 13.04
C CYS A 542 -27.75 -4.46 14.29
N TYR A 543 -27.40 -5.35 15.23
CA TYR A 543 -28.16 -5.55 16.47
C TYR A 543 -27.62 -4.78 17.68
N LEU A 544 -26.59 -3.95 17.49
CA LEU A 544 -26.01 -3.14 18.56
C LEU A 544 -26.77 -1.82 18.72
N GLU A 545 -27.09 -1.46 19.97
CA GLU A 545 -27.95 -0.30 20.31
C GLU A 545 -29.23 -0.28 19.45
N ASP A 546 -29.62 0.89 18.90
CA ASP A 546 -30.79 1.03 18.04
C ASP A 546 -30.48 0.89 16.53
N ASN A 547 -29.32 0.32 16.14
CA ASN A 547 -28.94 0.17 14.73
C ASN A 547 -30.02 -0.57 13.91
N TYR A 548 -30.56 -1.66 14.45
CA TYR A 548 -31.64 -2.43 13.79
C TYR A 548 -32.90 -1.58 13.61
N ARG A 549 -33.23 -0.74 14.61
CA ARG A 549 -34.39 0.16 14.53
C ARG A 549 -34.18 1.20 13.43
N PHE A 550 -32.99 1.77 13.30
CA PHE A 550 -32.66 2.67 12.20
C PHE A 550 -32.81 1.99 10.83
N ILE A 551 -32.34 0.75 10.68
CA ILE A 551 -32.54 -0.06 9.44
C ILE A 551 -34.03 -0.28 9.16
N ALA A 552 -34.83 -0.60 10.18
CA ALA A 552 -36.27 -0.79 10.03
C ALA A 552 -37.00 0.52 9.65
N ASN A 553 -36.57 1.66 10.20
CA ASN A 553 -37.07 2.99 9.84
C ASN A 553 -36.72 3.32 8.38
N LEU A 554 -35.49 3.02 7.94
CA LEU A 554 -35.03 3.18 6.56
C LEU A 554 -35.86 2.33 5.59
N ALA A 555 -36.07 1.04 5.89
CA ALA A 555 -36.92 0.16 5.10
C ALA A 555 -38.36 0.67 5.02
N SER A 556 -38.90 1.20 6.12
CA SER A 556 -40.23 1.83 6.11
C SER A 556 -40.29 3.08 5.24
N LEU A 557 -39.22 3.87 5.18
CA LEU A 557 -39.18 5.08 4.36
C LEU A 557 -39.14 4.70 2.88
N ILE A 558 -38.27 3.76 2.49
CA ILE A 558 -38.18 3.22 1.12
C ILE A 558 -39.54 2.69 0.65
N ALA A 559 -40.21 1.87 1.48
CA ALA A 559 -41.50 1.27 1.11
C ALA A 559 -42.62 2.32 0.91
N LYS A 560 -42.55 3.47 1.61
CA LYS A 560 -43.51 4.57 1.49
C LYS A 560 -43.23 5.50 0.31
N THR A 561 -42.06 5.40 -0.31
CA THR A 561 -41.70 6.25 -1.46
C THR A 561 -42.64 5.97 -2.64
N GLU A 562 -43.21 7.03 -3.21
CA GLU A 562 -44.05 6.99 -4.41
C GLU A 562 -43.35 7.76 -5.52
N ILE A 563 -43.24 7.14 -6.70
CA ILE A 563 -42.57 7.73 -7.85
C ILE A 563 -43.63 8.05 -8.89
N LYS A 564 -43.57 9.28 -9.41
CA LYS A 564 -44.42 9.70 -10.52
C LYS A 564 -43.97 8.98 -11.79
N ALA A 565 -44.93 8.39 -12.51
CA ALA A 565 -44.66 7.82 -13.82
C ALA A 565 -43.99 8.87 -14.72
N PRO A 566 -43.01 8.49 -15.56
CA PRO A 566 -42.41 9.42 -16.50
C PRO A 566 -43.52 10.05 -17.36
N GLU A 567 -43.48 11.38 -17.53
CA GLU A 567 -44.34 12.06 -18.49
C GLU A 567 -44.04 11.43 -19.86
N LYS A 568 -45.00 10.70 -20.41
CA LYS A 568 -44.95 10.29 -21.81
C LYS A 568 -45.10 11.57 -22.62
N GLU A 569 -44.01 12.10 -23.15
CA GLU A 569 -44.09 12.99 -24.30
C GLU A 569 -44.84 12.24 -25.41
N GLU A 570 -46.09 12.65 -25.66
CA GLU A 570 -46.85 12.27 -26.86
C GLU A 570 -46.20 12.92 -28.09
N ALA A 571 -45.00 12.47 -28.43
CA ALA A 571 -44.48 12.61 -29.78
C ALA A 571 -45.16 11.50 -30.62
N ALA A 572 -45.84 11.90 -31.70
CA ALA A 572 -46.39 10.98 -32.70
C ALA A 572 -45.38 9.85 -32.96
N ALA A 573 -45.80 8.58 -32.91
CA ALA A 573 -44.92 7.41 -32.86
C ALA A 573 -43.88 7.41 -34.00
N GLU A 574 -42.75 8.06 -33.76
CA GLU A 574 -41.59 8.09 -34.63
C GLU A 574 -41.08 6.65 -34.69
N LYS A 575 -40.97 6.12 -35.91
CA LYS A 575 -40.51 4.76 -36.17
C LYS A 575 -39.57 4.75 -37.36
N ILE A 576 -38.48 4.00 -37.23
CA ILE A 576 -37.59 3.69 -38.35
C ILE A 576 -37.87 2.25 -38.77
N VAL A 577 -38.32 2.07 -40.01
CA VAL A 577 -38.49 0.74 -40.64
C VAL A 577 -37.17 0.24 -41.22
N ARG A 578 -37.08 -1.06 -41.49
CA ARG A 578 -35.89 -1.71 -42.07
C ARG A 578 -35.51 -1.00 -43.38
N PRO A 579 -34.25 -0.56 -43.54
CA PRO A 579 -33.81 0.12 -44.75
C PRO A 579 -33.80 -0.84 -45.94
N ASN A 580 -34.29 -0.38 -47.09
CA ASN A 580 -34.20 -1.13 -48.34
C ASN A 580 -32.95 -0.71 -49.12
N LEU A 581 -31.90 -1.53 -49.02
CA LEU A 581 -30.62 -1.35 -49.72
C LEU A 581 -30.47 -2.46 -50.78
N PRO A 582 -30.64 -2.16 -52.08
CA PRO A 582 -30.49 -3.14 -53.15
C PRO A 582 -29.05 -3.66 -53.26
N VAL A 583 -28.89 -4.88 -53.80
CA VAL A 583 -27.57 -5.42 -54.14
C VAL A 583 -26.86 -4.49 -55.12
N GLY A 584 -25.60 -4.18 -54.86
CA GLY A 584 -24.83 -3.14 -55.58
C GLY A 584 -24.75 -1.80 -54.83
N THR A 585 -25.52 -1.62 -53.75
CA THR A 585 -25.44 -0.38 -52.94
C THR A 585 -24.02 -0.17 -52.43
N ARG A 586 -23.46 1.02 -52.70
CA ARG A 586 -22.15 1.46 -52.26
C ARG A 586 -22.26 2.69 -51.37
N LYS A 587 -21.63 2.66 -50.21
CA LYS A 587 -21.60 3.76 -49.24
C LYS A 587 -20.16 4.12 -48.92
N VAL A 588 -19.84 5.40 -48.95
CA VAL A 588 -18.52 5.90 -48.51
C VAL A 588 -18.70 6.58 -47.16
N PHE A 589 -17.86 6.22 -46.21
CA PHE A 589 -17.84 6.81 -44.87
C PHE A 589 -16.53 7.53 -44.63
N ARG A 590 -16.61 8.63 -43.86
CA ARG A 590 -15.48 9.23 -43.18
C ARG A 590 -15.38 8.60 -41.80
N ASP A 591 -14.18 8.19 -41.44
CA ASP A 591 -13.84 7.59 -40.17
C ASP A 591 -12.74 8.43 -39.50
N GLU A 592 -13.03 8.92 -38.30
CA GLU A 592 -12.14 9.74 -37.49
C GLU A 592 -11.81 9.01 -36.20
N VAL A 593 -10.55 8.56 -36.09
CA VAL A 593 -10.02 7.84 -34.92
C VAL A 593 -9.00 8.71 -34.22
N ASP A 594 -9.29 9.14 -33.00
CA ASP A 594 -8.46 10.05 -32.20
C ASP A 594 -7.92 11.26 -33.00
N GLY A 595 -8.78 11.84 -33.84
CA GLY A 595 -8.48 13.01 -34.69
C GLY A 595 -7.76 12.69 -36.01
N LYS A 596 -7.43 11.43 -36.30
CA LYS A 596 -6.91 11.00 -37.61
C LYS A 596 -8.08 10.63 -38.51
N VAL A 597 -8.17 11.31 -39.65
CA VAL A 597 -9.27 11.12 -40.60
C VAL A 597 -8.85 10.17 -41.71
N SER A 598 -9.68 9.16 -41.96
CA SER A 598 -9.60 8.23 -43.10
C SER A 598 -10.98 8.03 -43.71
N ASN A 599 -11.05 7.36 -44.87
CA ASN A 599 -12.32 6.97 -45.47
C ASN A 599 -12.34 5.46 -45.70
N PHE A 600 -13.53 4.87 -45.67
CA PHE A 600 -13.76 3.48 -46.05
C PHE A 600 -15.02 3.32 -46.90
N THR A 601 -15.06 2.26 -47.69
CA THR A 601 -16.19 1.94 -48.56
C THR A 601 -16.92 0.72 -48.02
N TRP A 602 -18.23 0.79 -47.92
CA TRP A 602 -19.12 -0.32 -47.62
C TRP A 602 -19.91 -0.69 -48.88
N ILE A 603 -19.95 -1.98 -49.24
CA ILE A 603 -20.55 -2.48 -50.48
C ILE A 603 -21.45 -3.68 -50.16
N LYS A 604 -22.71 -3.63 -50.59
CA LYS A 604 -23.61 -4.79 -50.55
C LYS A 604 -23.39 -5.66 -51.79
N VAL A 605 -22.59 -6.71 -51.67
CA VAL A 605 -22.20 -7.59 -52.80
C VAL A 605 -23.30 -8.58 -53.15
N SER A 606 -24.00 -9.11 -52.14
CA SER A 606 -25.20 -9.93 -52.31
C SER A 606 -26.11 -9.77 -51.09
N ASP A 607 -27.26 -10.46 -51.04
CA ASP A 607 -28.07 -10.50 -49.82
C ASP A 607 -27.39 -11.27 -48.67
N ARG A 608 -26.30 -11.97 -48.94
CA ARG A 608 -25.53 -12.76 -47.97
C ARG A 608 -24.09 -12.30 -47.78
N GLU A 609 -23.68 -11.22 -48.44
CA GLU A 609 -22.31 -10.74 -48.39
C GLU A 609 -22.24 -9.21 -48.43
N ILE A 610 -21.51 -8.67 -47.45
CA ILE A 610 -21.16 -7.26 -47.36
C ILE A 610 -19.64 -7.15 -47.33
N VAL A 611 -19.08 -6.23 -48.12
CA VAL A 611 -17.63 -5.98 -48.16
C VAL A 611 -17.35 -4.57 -47.65
N VAL A 612 -16.35 -4.46 -46.77
CA VAL A 612 -15.84 -3.18 -46.26
C VAL A 612 -14.38 -3.03 -46.66
N GLU A 613 -14.08 -2.00 -47.43
CA GLU A 613 -12.75 -1.69 -47.96
C GLU A 613 -12.17 -0.46 -47.23
N ARG A 614 -11.07 -0.65 -46.52
CA ARG A 614 -10.25 0.37 -45.86
C ARG A 614 -8.89 0.46 -46.59
N VAL A 615 -8.14 1.54 -46.38
CA VAL A 615 -6.86 1.81 -47.07
C VAL A 615 -5.87 0.63 -47.01
N ASN A 616 -5.86 -0.12 -45.91
CA ASN A 616 -4.92 -1.23 -45.68
C ASN A 616 -5.61 -2.57 -45.34
N GLN A 617 -6.93 -2.68 -45.51
CA GLN A 617 -7.68 -3.86 -45.05
C GLN A 617 -8.99 -4.01 -45.81
N THR A 618 -9.32 -5.24 -46.22
CA THR A 618 -10.66 -5.58 -46.74
C THR A 618 -11.30 -6.63 -45.83
N VAL A 619 -12.55 -6.38 -45.45
CA VAL A 619 -13.33 -7.27 -44.58
C VAL A 619 -14.57 -7.75 -45.33
N HIS A 620 -14.77 -9.07 -45.38
CA HIS A 620 -15.97 -9.71 -45.92
C HIS A 620 -16.83 -10.18 -44.76
N TYR A 621 -18.09 -9.75 -44.71
CA TYR A 621 -19.10 -10.15 -43.74
C TYR A 621 -20.12 -11.06 -44.42
N TYR A 622 -20.34 -12.26 -43.87
CA TYR A 622 -21.24 -13.27 -44.42
C TYR A 622 -22.49 -13.42 -43.56
N LEU A 623 -23.66 -13.26 -44.20
CA LEU A 623 -24.97 -13.29 -43.53
C LEU A 623 -25.72 -14.61 -43.81
N ASN A 624 -26.56 -15.02 -42.86
CA ASN A 624 -27.50 -16.13 -43.02
C ASN A 624 -28.73 -15.74 -43.85
N GLU A 625 -29.67 -16.67 -44.06
CA GLU A 625 -30.93 -16.41 -44.80
C GLU A 625 -31.84 -15.37 -44.13
N GLU A 626 -31.66 -15.16 -42.82
CA GLU A 626 -32.44 -14.23 -42.00
C GLU A 626 -31.77 -12.85 -41.90
N GLY A 627 -30.58 -12.68 -42.50
CA GLY A 627 -29.78 -11.45 -42.46
C GLY A 627 -28.86 -11.33 -41.23
N ALA A 628 -28.78 -12.34 -40.38
CA ALA A 628 -27.89 -12.36 -39.22
C ALA A 628 -26.43 -12.67 -39.64
N LEU A 629 -25.46 -12.04 -38.98
CA LEU A 629 -24.03 -12.19 -39.28
C LEU A 629 -23.48 -13.51 -38.73
N GLU A 630 -23.10 -14.43 -39.62
CA GLU A 630 -22.56 -15.76 -39.25
C GLU A 630 -21.05 -15.72 -39.03
N ARG A 631 -20.32 -15.04 -39.92
CA ARG A 631 -18.86 -14.98 -39.88
C ARG A 631 -18.33 -13.78 -40.65
N TRP A 632 -17.07 -13.41 -40.39
CA TRP A 632 -16.33 -12.47 -41.22
C TRP A 632 -14.92 -12.95 -41.51
N THR A 633 -14.35 -12.51 -42.63
CA THR A 633 -12.96 -12.77 -43.00
C THR A 633 -12.23 -11.50 -43.38
N SER A 634 -10.95 -11.42 -43.05
CA SER A 634 -10.09 -10.28 -43.41
C SER A 634 -8.62 -10.68 -43.33
N ASP A 635 -7.84 -10.46 -44.39
CA ASP A 635 -6.37 -10.61 -44.41
C ASP A 635 -5.84 -11.90 -43.73
N GLY A 636 -6.41 -13.06 -44.09
CA GLY A 636 -6.02 -14.37 -43.54
C GLY A 636 -6.57 -14.68 -42.13
N ARG A 637 -7.47 -13.84 -41.62
CA ARG A 637 -8.20 -14.03 -40.36
C ARG A 637 -9.64 -14.40 -40.66
N GLU A 638 -10.21 -15.30 -39.86
CA GLU A 638 -11.62 -15.68 -39.93
C GLU A 638 -12.22 -15.70 -38.53
N CYS A 639 -13.41 -15.13 -38.35
CA CYS A 639 -14.17 -15.21 -37.11
C CYS A 639 -15.54 -15.80 -37.39
N VAL A 640 -15.92 -16.85 -36.66
CA VAL A 640 -17.20 -17.55 -36.78
C VAL A 640 -17.95 -17.45 -35.45
N TYR A 641 -19.20 -17.00 -35.49
CA TYR A 641 -20.06 -16.88 -34.31
C TYR A 641 -20.89 -18.16 -34.09
N ASP A 642 -20.92 -18.67 -32.86
CA ASP A 642 -21.75 -19.84 -32.50
C ASP A 642 -23.23 -19.56 -32.71
N LYS A 643 -23.67 -18.34 -32.36
CA LYS A 643 -24.99 -17.79 -32.65
C LYS A 643 -24.83 -16.55 -33.52
N PRO A 644 -25.31 -16.57 -34.77
CA PRO A 644 -25.21 -15.43 -35.67
C PRO A 644 -25.75 -14.15 -35.03
N ILE A 645 -25.07 -13.02 -35.25
CA ILE A 645 -25.46 -11.73 -34.67
C ILE A 645 -26.68 -11.20 -35.44
N PRO A 646 -27.85 -11.03 -34.80
CA PRO A 646 -29.07 -10.66 -35.49
C PRO A 646 -29.05 -9.19 -35.96
N GLU A 647 -29.84 -8.89 -36.99
CA GLU A 647 -30.12 -7.49 -37.34
C GLU A 647 -30.89 -6.76 -36.22
N PRO A 648 -30.83 -5.42 -36.17
CA PRO A 648 -31.72 -4.64 -35.31
C PRO A 648 -33.19 -5.03 -35.51
N PRO A 649 -34.01 -5.15 -34.45
CA PRO A 649 -35.38 -5.61 -34.54
C PRO A 649 -36.29 -4.50 -35.09
N PHE A 650 -36.30 -4.31 -36.41
CA PHE A 650 -37.16 -3.33 -37.05
C PHE A 650 -38.67 -3.66 -36.89
N PRO A 651 -39.57 -2.67 -36.81
CA PRO A 651 -39.29 -1.23 -36.76
C PRO A 651 -38.70 -0.80 -35.41
N LEU A 652 -37.78 0.17 -35.45
CA LEU A 652 -37.19 0.80 -34.28
C LEU A 652 -38.14 1.88 -33.77
N THR A 653 -38.51 1.80 -32.49
CA THR A 653 -39.38 2.74 -31.79
C THR A 653 -38.68 3.22 -30.53
N ARG A 654 -38.97 4.43 -30.04
CA ARG A 654 -38.38 4.96 -28.79
C ARG A 654 -38.58 3.96 -27.64
N GLY A 655 -37.53 3.73 -26.86
CA GLY A 655 -37.52 2.79 -25.74
C GLY A 655 -37.35 1.32 -26.12
N LYS A 656 -37.28 0.97 -27.40
CA LYS A 656 -37.02 -0.41 -27.82
C LYS A 656 -35.58 -0.78 -27.49
N SER A 657 -35.39 -1.89 -26.79
CA SER A 657 -34.08 -2.45 -26.45
C SER A 657 -33.98 -3.91 -26.88
N TRP A 658 -32.74 -4.36 -27.11
CA TRP A 658 -32.42 -5.76 -27.37
C TRP A 658 -30.99 -6.06 -26.94
N ARG A 659 -30.74 -7.34 -26.64
CA ARG A 659 -29.45 -7.87 -26.22
C ARG A 659 -29.13 -9.13 -27.02
N HIS A 660 -27.87 -9.32 -27.34
CA HIS A 660 -27.37 -10.55 -27.95
C HIS A 660 -26.09 -11.00 -27.26
N GLU A 661 -25.97 -12.31 -27.06
CA GLU A 661 -24.78 -12.94 -26.52
C GLU A 661 -24.41 -14.16 -27.35
N THR A 662 -23.15 -14.25 -27.72
CA THR A 662 -22.60 -15.38 -28.47
C THR A 662 -21.16 -15.64 -28.07
N ASN A 663 -20.76 -16.90 -28.14
CA ASN A 663 -19.34 -17.23 -28.24
C ASN A 663 -18.91 -17.16 -29.71
N TYR A 664 -17.62 -17.08 -29.94
CA TYR A 664 -17.06 -17.11 -31.28
C TYR A 664 -15.67 -17.74 -31.29
N THR A 665 -15.27 -18.24 -32.46
CA THR A 665 -13.94 -18.75 -32.74
C THR A 665 -13.25 -17.84 -33.75
N LEU A 666 -12.09 -17.29 -33.36
CA LEU A 666 -11.23 -16.45 -34.19
C LEU A 666 -10.00 -17.25 -34.61
N THR A 667 -9.86 -17.48 -35.91
CA THR A 667 -8.71 -18.14 -36.52
C THR A 667 -7.74 -17.07 -37.03
N LEU A 668 -6.54 -17.04 -36.45
CA LEU A 668 -5.45 -16.13 -36.78
C LEU A 668 -4.23 -16.96 -37.20
N GLU A 669 -3.79 -16.83 -38.45
CA GLU A 669 -2.62 -17.56 -38.98
C GLU A 669 -2.67 -19.09 -38.78
N GLY A 670 -3.88 -19.66 -38.72
CA GLY A 670 -4.11 -21.10 -38.50
C GLY A 670 -4.21 -21.53 -37.04
N VAL A 671 -4.16 -20.61 -36.08
CA VAL A 671 -4.41 -20.86 -34.65
C VAL A 671 -5.80 -20.37 -34.28
N GLU A 672 -6.58 -21.22 -33.59
CA GLU A 672 -7.91 -20.89 -33.10
C GLU A 672 -7.86 -20.29 -31.70
N TYR A 673 -8.59 -19.20 -31.51
CA TYR A 673 -8.81 -18.53 -30.25
C TYR A 673 -10.32 -18.44 -29.98
N HIS A 674 -10.72 -18.67 -28.74
CA HIS A 674 -12.13 -18.62 -28.35
C HIS A 674 -12.43 -17.36 -27.56
N GLY A 675 -13.54 -16.71 -27.91
CA GLY A 675 -14.01 -15.50 -27.24
C GLY A 675 -15.51 -15.50 -26.99
N ARG A 676 -15.95 -14.53 -26.20
CA ARG A 676 -17.35 -14.24 -25.90
C ARG A 676 -17.64 -12.80 -26.25
N LEU A 677 -18.81 -12.58 -26.86
CA LEU A 677 -19.35 -11.29 -27.22
C LEU A 677 -20.71 -11.10 -26.54
N SER A 678 -20.91 -9.91 -25.97
CA SER A 678 -22.18 -9.43 -25.43
C SER A 678 -22.46 -8.04 -25.99
N GLU A 679 -23.66 -7.81 -26.49
CA GLU A 679 -24.08 -6.50 -26.99
C GLU A 679 -25.45 -6.10 -26.46
N GLU A 680 -25.59 -4.81 -26.14
CA GLU A 680 -26.79 -4.19 -25.58
C GLU A 680 -27.11 -2.91 -26.36
N ASN A 681 -28.39 -2.75 -26.71
CA ASN A 681 -28.86 -1.66 -27.55
C ASN A 681 -30.14 -1.05 -26.98
N LEU A 682 -30.29 0.28 -27.07
CA LEU A 682 -31.50 1.02 -26.69
C LEU A 682 -31.76 2.18 -27.64
N VAL A 683 -32.96 2.27 -28.19
CA VAL A 683 -33.42 3.44 -28.94
C VAL A 683 -33.77 4.56 -27.96
N GLU A 684 -32.86 5.51 -27.75
CA GLU A 684 -33.09 6.68 -26.86
C GLU A 684 -34.10 7.66 -27.46
N GLY A 685 -34.10 7.81 -28.78
CA GLY A 685 -34.97 8.75 -29.48
C GLY A 685 -34.69 8.84 -30.97
N PHE A 686 -35.14 9.93 -31.57
CA PHE A 686 -34.97 10.20 -33.00
C PHE A 686 -34.47 11.62 -33.21
N GLU A 687 -33.63 11.80 -34.22
CA GLU A 687 -33.13 13.12 -34.61
C GLU A 687 -32.76 13.16 -36.09
N ASN A 688 -32.76 14.36 -36.66
CA ASN A 688 -32.30 14.62 -38.01
C ASN A 688 -30.78 14.74 -38.01
N VAL A 689 -30.10 13.88 -38.77
CA VAL A 689 -28.64 13.86 -38.91
C VAL A 689 -28.28 14.30 -40.33
N THR A 690 -27.55 15.41 -40.44
CA THR A 690 -26.96 15.83 -41.71
C THR A 690 -25.69 15.02 -41.98
N ALA A 691 -25.69 14.25 -43.07
CA ALA A 691 -24.54 13.48 -43.52
C ALA A 691 -23.57 14.35 -44.35
N GLY A 692 -22.39 13.82 -44.62
CA GLY A 692 -21.36 14.48 -45.42
C GLY A 692 -21.66 14.60 -46.91
N ASP A 693 -22.74 13.99 -47.40
CA ASP A 693 -23.29 14.18 -48.75
C ASP A 693 -24.17 15.43 -48.86
N GLY A 694 -24.43 16.12 -47.74
CA GLY A 694 -25.30 17.30 -47.66
C GLY A 694 -26.78 16.98 -47.47
N ASN A 695 -27.17 15.71 -47.46
CA ASN A 695 -28.54 15.29 -47.18
C ASN A 695 -28.78 15.19 -45.67
N THR A 696 -30.03 15.39 -45.26
CA THR A 696 -30.46 15.21 -43.87
C THR A 696 -31.34 13.98 -43.76
N TYR A 697 -30.93 13.05 -42.91
CA TYR A 697 -31.60 11.78 -42.68
C TYR A 697 -32.30 11.79 -41.33
N PHE A 698 -33.58 11.42 -41.30
CA PHE A 698 -34.26 11.13 -40.05
C PHE A 698 -33.79 9.78 -39.51
N CYS A 699 -33.22 9.78 -38.30
CA CYS A 699 -32.51 8.64 -37.73
C CYS A 699 -33.06 8.27 -36.34
N ALA A 700 -33.10 6.97 -36.05
CA ALA A 700 -33.17 6.47 -34.68
C ALA A 700 -31.78 6.58 -34.05
N LYS A 701 -31.70 7.23 -32.88
CA LYS A 701 -30.48 7.31 -32.07
C LYS A 701 -30.44 6.13 -31.11
N ILE A 702 -29.49 5.23 -31.32
CA ILE A 702 -29.37 3.97 -30.59
C ILE A 702 -28.14 4.08 -29.68
N LYS A 703 -28.36 4.02 -28.37
CA LYS A 703 -27.29 3.81 -27.38
C LYS A 703 -26.82 2.36 -27.50
N TYR A 704 -25.51 2.18 -27.54
CA TYR A 704 -24.87 0.93 -27.89
C TYR A 704 -23.75 0.61 -26.91
N LYS A 705 -23.72 -0.63 -26.41
CA LYS A 705 -22.61 -1.18 -25.64
C LYS A 705 -22.27 -2.58 -26.15
N ARG A 706 -21.02 -2.82 -26.51
CA ARG A 706 -20.50 -4.15 -26.83
C ARG A 706 -19.30 -4.46 -25.96
N GLU A 707 -19.32 -5.64 -25.37
CA GLU A 707 -18.21 -6.22 -24.63
C GLU A 707 -17.75 -7.49 -25.35
N GLU A 708 -16.46 -7.56 -25.61
CA GLU A 708 -15.81 -8.69 -26.26
C GLU A 708 -14.62 -9.14 -25.42
N VAL A 709 -14.56 -10.43 -25.08
CA VAL A 709 -13.49 -11.03 -24.29
C VAL A 709 -12.91 -12.20 -25.06
N ILE A 710 -11.60 -12.22 -25.25
CA ILE A 710 -10.89 -13.29 -25.94
C ILE A 710 -9.63 -13.68 -25.18
N TYR A 711 -9.36 -14.99 -25.10
CA TYR A 711 -8.11 -15.50 -24.57
C TYR A 711 -7.15 -15.80 -25.71
N ALA A 712 -6.14 -14.96 -25.90
CA ALA A 712 -5.12 -15.15 -26.93
C ALA A 712 -3.73 -14.84 -26.39
N TYR A 713 -2.72 -15.55 -26.91
CA TYR A 713 -1.31 -15.36 -26.53
C TYR A 713 -1.02 -15.47 -25.01
N GLY A 714 -1.81 -16.27 -24.28
CA GLY A 714 -1.67 -16.44 -22.83
C GLY A 714 -2.19 -15.27 -22.00
N MET A 715 -2.97 -14.36 -22.60
CA MET A 715 -3.57 -13.19 -21.94
C MET A 715 -5.08 -13.13 -22.21
N GLU A 716 -5.82 -12.60 -21.23
CA GLU A 716 -7.22 -12.20 -21.42
C GLU A 716 -7.25 -10.79 -22.02
N MET A 717 -7.73 -10.67 -23.24
CA MET A 717 -7.96 -9.38 -23.88
C MET A 717 -9.44 -9.07 -23.85
N LYS A 718 -9.79 -7.91 -23.32
CA LYS A 718 -11.17 -7.44 -23.21
C LYS A 718 -11.33 -6.09 -23.89
N MET A 719 -12.31 -5.97 -24.76
CA MET A 719 -12.69 -4.75 -25.46
C MET A 719 -14.09 -4.33 -25.02
N ILE A 720 -14.25 -3.08 -24.60
CA ILE A 720 -15.56 -2.49 -24.30
C ILE A 720 -15.76 -1.30 -25.24
N MET A 721 -16.75 -1.40 -26.12
CA MET A 721 -17.18 -0.34 -27.04
C MET A 721 -18.50 0.25 -26.56
N GLU A 722 -18.53 1.54 -26.24
CA GLU A 722 -19.71 2.26 -25.74
C GLU A 722 -19.95 3.53 -26.56
N GLY A 723 -21.19 3.80 -26.96
CA GLY A 723 -21.52 5.04 -27.68
C GLY A 723 -22.88 5.02 -28.36
N TYR A 724 -22.96 5.63 -29.54
CA TYR A 724 -24.20 5.90 -30.26
C TYR A 724 -24.12 5.53 -31.74
N CYS A 725 -25.20 4.97 -32.26
CA CYS A 725 -25.41 4.68 -33.68
C CYS A 725 -26.70 5.34 -34.18
N TRP A 726 -26.66 5.95 -35.36
CA TRP A 726 -27.81 6.59 -35.99
C TRP A 726 -28.22 5.84 -37.25
N ILE A 727 -29.42 5.27 -37.22
CA ILE A 727 -29.96 4.44 -38.30
C ILE A 727 -31.19 5.10 -38.92
N SER A 728 -31.16 5.27 -40.24
CA SER A 728 -32.27 5.78 -41.05
C SER A 728 -32.90 4.68 -41.91
N SER A 729 -34.20 4.79 -42.19
CA SER A 729 -34.88 3.92 -43.16
C SER A 729 -34.41 4.14 -44.59
N GLU A 730 -33.82 5.29 -44.89
CA GLU A 730 -33.38 5.62 -46.25
C GLU A 730 -31.97 5.11 -46.55
N ALA A 731 -31.07 5.20 -45.58
CA ALA A 731 -29.64 4.95 -45.78
C ALA A 731 -29.06 3.85 -44.86
N GLY A 732 -29.83 3.29 -43.94
CA GLY A 732 -29.29 2.45 -42.86
C GLY A 732 -28.42 3.29 -41.92
N THR A 733 -27.23 2.80 -41.54
CA THR A 733 -26.30 3.56 -40.69
C THR A 733 -25.86 4.87 -41.37
N VAL A 734 -26.11 6.00 -40.72
CA VAL A 734 -25.74 7.35 -41.19
C VAL A 734 -24.54 7.89 -40.42
N LYS A 735 -24.49 7.63 -39.11
CA LYS A 735 -23.46 8.15 -38.20
C LYS A 735 -23.22 7.16 -37.06
N GLN A 736 -22.00 7.10 -36.56
CA GLN A 736 -21.63 6.40 -35.34
C GLN A 736 -20.59 7.20 -34.54
N GLU A 737 -20.67 7.13 -33.22
CA GLU A 737 -19.72 7.75 -32.28
C GLU A 737 -19.48 6.79 -31.12
N PHE A 738 -18.25 6.32 -30.94
CA PHE A 738 -17.90 5.32 -29.93
C PHE A 738 -16.63 5.68 -29.17
N THR A 739 -16.58 5.24 -27.92
CA THR A 739 -15.34 5.10 -27.15
C THR A 739 -15.06 3.62 -26.97
N ILE A 740 -13.88 3.18 -27.39
CA ILE A 740 -13.40 1.81 -27.27
C ILE A 740 -12.33 1.77 -26.19
N LYS A 741 -12.52 0.92 -25.18
CA LYS A 741 -11.56 0.67 -24.10
C LYS A 741 -10.97 -0.72 -24.25
N TYR A 742 -9.66 -0.83 -24.25
CA TYR A 742 -8.92 -2.09 -24.33
C TYR A 742 -8.37 -2.44 -22.96
N TYR A 743 -8.51 -3.69 -22.56
CA TYR A 743 -8.02 -4.23 -21.30
C TYR A 743 -7.18 -5.49 -21.56
N ASN A 744 -6.04 -5.59 -20.90
CA ASN A 744 -5.19 -6.78 -20.88
C ASN A 744 -5.15 -7.31 -19.45
N ASN A 745 -5.61 -8.53 -19.20
CA ASN A 745 -5.74 -9.12 -17.87
C ASN A 745 -6.45 -8.19 -16.88
N ASN A 746 -7.54 -7.56 -17.32
CA ASN A 746 -8.33 -6.56 -16.57
C ASN A 746 -7.59 -5.25 -16.23
N VAL A 747 -6.42 -4.98 -16.81
CA VAL A 747 -5.73 -3.69 -16.73
C VAL A 747 -6.01 -2.89 -18.00
N LEU A 748 -6.47 -1.64 -17.86
CA LEU A 748 -6.72 -0.75 -18.99
C LEU A 748 -5.42 -0.53 -19.79
N ALA A 749 -5.43 -0.95 -21.05
CA ALA A 749 -4.29 -0.89 -21.97
C ALA A 749 -4.39 0.30 -22.95
N GLY A 750 -5.59 0.78 -23.26
CA GLY A 750 -5.79 1.90 -24.17
C GLY A 750 -7.24 2.37 -24.24
N ILE A 751 -7.43 3.59 -24.74
CA ILE A 751 -8.74 4.17 -25.05
C ILE A 751 -8.63 4.79 -26.44
N GLU A 752 -9.63 4.53 -27.28
CA GLU A 752 -9.76 5.07 -28.63
C GLU A 752 -11.14 5.71 -28.79
N ASN A 753 -11.22 6.87 -29.44
CA ASN A 753 -12.50 7.48 -29.81
C ASN A 753 -12.66 7.45 -31.32
N GLU A 754 -13.74 6.85 -31.79
CA GLU A 754 -14.07 6.65 -33.20
C GLU A 754 -15.35 7.41 -33.56
N ARG A 755 -15.31 8.15 -34.66
CA ARG A 755 -16.49 8.82 -35.23
C ARG A 755 -16.60 8.52 -36.72
N ILE A 756 -17.72 7.90 -37.09
CA ILE A 756 -18.02 7.53 -38.47
C ILE A 756 -19.21 8.38 -38.96
N ILE A 757 -19.09 8.94 -40.17
CA ILE A 757 -20.19 9.67 -40.82
C ILE A 757 -20.28 9.33 -42.31
N LEU A 758 -21.50 9.12 -42.80
CA LEU A 758 -21.80 8.85 -44.21
C LEU A 758 -21.38 10.05 -45.07
N LEU A 759 -20.58 9.83 -46.12
CA LEU A 759 -20.17 10.85 -47.10
C LEU A 759 -20.93 10.76 -48.41
N SER A 760 -21.34 9.57 -48.82
CA SER A 760 -22.18 9.35 -50.01
C SER A 760 -22.82 7.97 -49.98
N ILE A 761 -23.96 7.84 -50.66
CA ILE A 761 -24.66 6.58 -50.90
C ILE A 761 -25.09 6.51 -52.37
N GLU A 762 -24.73 5.42 -53.05
CA GLU A 762 -25.13 5.07 -54.41
C GLU A 762 -25.92 3.76 -54.30
N LYS A 763 -27.21 3.77 -54.68
CA LYS A 763 -28.10 2.60 -54.59
C LYS A 763 -28.19 1.85 -55.91
#